data_AF-A0A9D5JIH1-F1
#
_entry.id   AF-A0A9D5JIH1-F1
#
_cell.length_a   1.000
_cell.length_b   1.000
_cell.length_c   1.000
_cell.angle_alpha   90.00
_cell.angle_beta   90.00
_cell.angle_gamma   90.00
#
_symmetry.space_group_name_H-M   'P 1'
#
loop_
_entity.id
_entity.type
_entity.pdbx_description
1 polymer ?
#
loop_
_entity_poly.entity_id
_entity_poly.type
_entity_poly.pdbx_seq_one_letter_code
_entity_poly.pdbx_strand_id
1 'polypeptide(L)'
;MDTSEDVQNNSELNEHAMKEEEKEDSQLENSTETENQPLGETIESADPDEENTQLNVGYIAEVENKSSGKDNIPPDPPEGVQQREIADQQVIEEETETNVNSESSQANQVEGSKADTSDGEDEDHEEVPNFDDADIKELLSKLRKYKNEENIKKLDKILRAIKPRFDELYELNKNEALQRFVSEGNEADSFEYHGDEEDREFIILYDQLKARRNKHLKDLSEQKEDNLRKKERLLENLRVIVDGEESVKSIAAVKEIQTEWKKTGFAPGAQNNSLWANYNALLDRYYDNRSIYFELKDLDRKKNMQQKQELCEKAEALARLDDLKSAIIQLNDLHEDYKHIGPVPKEDQEALWQRFKAASDAIYAKRKAYFEELKVEFNANLVKKLELIKKVEEFPNFNSDKITEWNDKTKAILDLQKRWEALGGVPKDRAKEINRAFWNSFKKFFSNKNQFFKGLKDKREENLIRKQKLIARAEKLKDSEEWDSTSQKLKNLQAEWREVGPVPEKVKKETYARFKDACDHFFNQRRDQNKESFREYDENLSLKEQICDRIKALSASDKVNQDEIYDLVDSFNSIGFVPKNAIGKIAHQFEQVVAKMLSNPSIDEGDRMDLKNYIEVKKLRGTLGGHRKIQKKEHAIRKKISALENDIGTWNTNMEFFTNSAIADKLKAEMQEKVKAAEKELANLKSQLKFI
;
A
#
# COMPACT_ATOMS: atom_id res chain seq x y z
N MET A 1 -30.19 -65.22 -30.34
CA MET A 1 -31.04 -64.30 -29.54
C MET A 1 -30.50 -62.89 -29.71
N ASP A 2 -30.74 -62.15 -30.80
CA ASP A 2 -31.55 -62.40 -32.01
C ASP A 2 -33.07 -62.60 -31.82
N THR A 3 -33.80 -61.55 -32.23
CA THR A 3 -35.23 -61.41 -32.63
C THR A 3 -35.31 -59.98 -33.21
N SER A 4 -35.61 -59.75 -34.50
CA SER A 4 -36.95 -59.76 -35.13
C SER A 4 -37.96 -58.79 -34.48
N GLU A 5 -38.72 -57.96 -35.20
CA GLU A 5 -38.94 -57.81 -36.66
C GLU A 5 -39.58 -56.44 -37.01
N ASP A 6 -39.30 -55.89 -38.22
CA ASP A 6 -40.22 -55.44 -39.31
C ASP A 6 -41.67 -54.93 -39.00
N VAL A 7 -42.40 -54.09 -39.77
CA VAL A 7 -42.33 -53.44 -41.12
C VAL A 7 -43.34 -52.24 -41.12
N GLN A 8 -43.52 -51.27 -42.04
CA GLN A 8 -43.23 -51.00 -43.48
C GLN A 8 -43.13 -49.46 -43.75
N ASN A 9 -43.02 -49.01 -45.01
CA ASN A 9 -43.19 -47.58 -45.40
C ASN A 9 -43.63 -47.41 -46.89
N ASN A 10 -44.59 -46.50 -47.17
CA ASN A 10 -44.96 -45.82 -48.44
C ASN A 10 -46.30 -45.07 -48.21
N SER A 11 -46.67 -43.95 -48.85
CA SER A 11 -46.13 -43.12 -49.96
C SER A 11 -46.73 -41.67 -49.84
N GLU A 12 -46.91 -40.72 -50.79
CA GLU A 12 -46.74 -40.53 -52.25
C GLU A 12 -46.89 -39.01 -52.63
N LEU A 13 -46.36 -38.56 -53.79
CA LEU A 13 -46.75 -37.35 -54.59
C LEU A 13 -46.59 -35.88 -54.04
N ASN A 14 -46.39 -34.82 -54.85
CA ASN A 14 -45.68 -34.63 -56.14
C ASN A 14 -45.35 -33.12 -56.45
N GLU A 15 -44.59 -32.89 -57.54
CA GLU A 15 -44.10 -31.65 -58.26
C GLU A 15 -45.01 -30.38 -58.36
N HIS A 16 -44.66 -29.20 -58.95
CA HIS A 16 -43.76 -28.76 -60.06
C HIS A 16 -43.71 -27.18 -60.11
N ALA A 17 -42.86 -26.37 -60.78
CA ALA A 17 -41.41 -26.30 -61.12
C ALA A 17 -41.08 -24.86 -61.70
N MET A 18 -39.89 -24.63 -62.31
CA MET A 18 -39.44 -23.42 -63.10
C MET A 18 -39.07 -22.10 -62.34
N LYS A 19 -38.20 -21.16 -62.79
CA LYS A 19 -37.31 -20.99 -63.99
C LYS A 19 -36.21 -19.89 -63.76
N GLU A 20 -35.09 -19.96 -64.50
CA GLU A 20 -34.21 -18.91 -65.11
C GLU A 20 -33.52 -17.72 -64.32
N GLU A 21 -32.18 -17.58 -64.53
CA GLU A 21 -31.38 -16.41 -65.05
C GLU A 21 -31.47 -14.99 -64.40
N GLU A 22 -30.46 -14.07 -64.40
CA GLU A 22 -29.06 -14.04 -64.90
C GLU A 22 -28.12 -13.01 -64.14
N LYS A 23 -27.13 -12.42 -64.86
CA LYS A 23 -25.96 -11.56 -64.54
C LYS A 23 -26.26 -10.02 -64.56
N GLU A 24 -25.40 -8.99 -64.37
CA GLU A 24 -24.06 -8.60 -63.80
C GLU A 24 -23.95 -7.04 -63.98
N ASP A 25 -23.02 -6.19 -63.49
CA ASP A 25 -21.93 -6.10 -62.48
C ASP A 25 -21.53 -4.58 -62.36
N SER A 26 -20.53 -4.19 -61.54
CA SER A 26 -19.75 -2.92 -61.58
C SER A 26 -20.42 -1.64 -61.00
N GLN A 27 -19.78 -0.49 -60.70
CA GLN A 27 -18.41 -0.10 -60.29
C GLN A 27 -18.36 1.36 -59.73
N LEU A 28 -17.27 1.72 -59.04
CA LEU A 28 -16.60 3.05 -58.96
C LEU A 28 -17.18 4.29 -58.20
N GLU A 29 -16.22 5.06 -57.64
CA GLU A 29 -16.20 6.53 -57.32
C GLU A 29 -17.13 7.14 -56.23
N ASN A 30 -16.81 8.25 -55.52
CA ASN A 30 -15.54 8.97 -55.18
C ASN A 30 -15.83 10.09 -54.12
N SER A 31 -14.78 10.77 -53.62
CA SER A 31 -14.75 12.16 -53.10
C SER A 31 -15.17 12.49 -51.66
N THR A 32 -14.25 13.18 -50.94
CA THR A 32 -14.43 14.35 -50.02
C THR A 32 -15.40 14.26 -48.82
N GLU A 33 -15.18 14.89 -47.66
CA GLU A 33 -14.59 16.22 -47.38
C GLU A 33 -13.74 16.29 -46.08
N THR A 34 -12.97 17.38 -45.95
CA THR A 34 -12.31 17.83 -44.72
C THR A 34 -12.85 19.19 -44.32
N GLU A 35 -13.08 19.46 -43.03
CA GLU A 35 -13.23 20.85 -42.55
C GLU A 35 -12.48 21.10 -41.24
N ASN A 36 -11.85 22.29 -41.15
CA ASN A 36 -11.18 22.81 -39.96
C ASN A 36 -12.12 23.75 -39.19
N GLN A 37 -11.83 24.03 -37.92
CA GLN A 37 -12.02 25.37 -37.32
C GLN A 37 -11.11 25.51 -36.06
N PRO A 38 -10.82 26.72 -35.54
CA PRO A 38 -9.42 27.12 -35.37
C PRO A 38 -9.07 27.68 -33.98
N LEU A 39 -7.82 28.15 -33.82
CA LEU A 39 -7.39 28.93 -32.66
C LEU A 39 -8.03 30.34 -32.66
N GLY A 40 -8.20 30.89 -31.45
CA GLY A 40 -8.42 32.32 -31.22
C GLY A 40 -7.81 32.73 -29.88
N GLU A 41 -6.94 33.74 -29.88
CA GLU A 41 -6.35 34.31 -28.66
C GLU A 41 -7.31 35.28 -27.98
N THR A 42 -7.27 35.37 -26.64
CA THR A 42 -7.31 36.69 -25.98
C THR A 42 -6.68 36.63 -24.59
N ILE A 43 -6.16 37.77 -24.13
CA ILE A 43 -5.43 37.92 -22.88
C ILE A 43 -6.36 38.55 -21.84
N GLU A 44 -6.46 37.97 -20.64
CA GLU A 44 -6.65 38.80 -19.44
C GLU A 44 -6.08 38.16 -18.16
N SER A 45 -5.71 39.02 -17.21
CA SER A 45 -5.01 38.67 -15.97
C SER A 45 -5.96 38.43 -14.80
N ALA A 46 -5.70 37.38 -14.00
CA ALA A 46 -6.38 37.14 -12.72
C ALA A 46 -5.38 36.81 -11.59
N ASP A 47 -5.69 37.25 -10.36
CA ASP A 47 -4.80 37.18 -9.20
C ASP A 47 -4.68 35.77 -8.57
N PRO A 48 -3.55 35.45 -7.91
CA PRO A 48 -3.27 34.14 -7.31
C PRO A 48 -3.90 33.99 -5.90
N ASP A 49 -5.23 34.10 -5.79
CA ASP A 49 -5.92 34.09 -4.49
C ASP A 49 -7.27 33.33 -4.47
N GLU A 50 -7.42 32.30 -5.33
CA GLU A 50 -8.55 31.35 -5.22
C GLU A 50 -8.19 29.91 -5.63
N GLU A 51 -7.00 29.43 -5.25
CA GLU A 51 -6.70 27.99 -5.29
C GLU A 51 -7.49 27.26 -4.20
N ASN A 52 -8.75 26.96 -4.52
CA ASN A 52 -9.65 26.14 -3.71
C ASN A 52 -9.17 24.69 -3.72
N THR A 53 -8.11 24.39 -2.96
CA THR A 53 -7.67 23.02 -2.69
C THR A 53 -8.69 22.33 -1.77
N GLN A 54 -9.85 21.99 -2.36
CA GLN A 54 -10.62 20.83 -1.94
C GLN A 54 -9.76 19.59 -2.21
N LEU A 55 -8.80 19.36 -1.30
CA LEU A 55 -8.28 18.02 -1.05
C LEU A 55 -9.50 17.18 -0.68
N ASN A 56 -9.99 16.46 -1.69
CA ASN A 56 -11.15 15.61 -1.61
C ASN A 56 -10.91 14.57 -0.52
N VAL A 57 -11.51 14.76 0.66
CA VAL A 57 -11.58 13.74 1.72
C VAL A 57 -12.66 12.70 1.32
N GLY A 58 -12.54 12.23 0.08
CA GLY A 58 -13.39 11.23 -0.53
C GLY A 58 -12.82 9.86 -0.21
N TYR A 59 -13.68 8.98 0.30
CA TYR A 59 -13.46 7.54 0.29
C TYR A 59 -12.16 7.05 0.95
N ILE A 60 -12.09 7.17 2.28
CA ILE A 60 -11.85 5.94 3.05
C ILE A 60 -13.23 5.32 3.31
N ALA A 61 -13.79 4.73 2.26
CA ALA A 61 -14.82 3.72 2.44
C ALA A 61 -14.17 2.46 3.02
N GLU A 62 -14.98 1.62 3.64
CA GLU A 62 -14.54 0.33 4.14
C GLU A 62 -14.21 -0.58 2.94
N VAL A 63 -12.92 -0.64 2.61
CA VAL A 63 -12.39 -1.80 1.88
C VAL A 63 -12.50 -2.98 2.83
N GLU A 64 -13.65 -3.66 2.80
CA GLU A 64 -13.80 -5.03 3.27
C GLU A 64 -12.79 -5.89 2.48
N ASN A 65 -11.55 -5.94 2.95
CA ASN A 65 -10.53 -6.79 2.35
C ASN A 65 -10.83 -8.23 2.76
N LYS A 66 -11.78 -8.86 2.06
CA LYS A 66 -12.14 -10.28 2.15
C LYS A 66 -11.05 -11.18 1.54
N SER A 67 -9.79 -10.89 1.88
CA SER A 67 -8.72 -11.88 1.85
C SER A 67 -8.88 -12.78 3.08
N SER A 68 -9.80 -13.75 3.03
CA SER A 68 -9.87 -14.86 4.00
C SER A 68 -8.73 -15.88 3.80
N GLY A 69 -7.56 -15.40 3.37
CA GLY A 69 -6.30 -16.13 3.49
C GLY A 69 -5.87 -16.06 4.95
N LYS A 70 -5.98 -17.18 5.66
CA LYS A 70 -5.20 -17.37 6.87
C LYS A 70 -3.74 -17.34 6.44
N ASP A 71 -2.96 -16.39 6.93
CA ASP A 71 -1.51 -16.51 6.91
C ASP A 71 -1.15 -17.73 7.76
N ASN A 72 -1.04 -18.90 7.10
CA ASN A 72 -0.32 -20.04 7.63
C ASN A 72 1.14 -19.60 7.73
N ILE A 73 1.48 -18.98 8.87
CA ILE A 73 2.84 -18.90 9.37
C ILE A 73 3.30 -20.37 9.46
N PRO A 74 4.24 -20.84 8.62
CA PRO A 74 4.91 -22.10 8.92
C PRO A 74 5.60 -21.87 10.27
N PRO A 75 5.42 -22.76 11.26
CA PRO A 75 6.00 -22.56 12.58
C PRO A 75 7.51 -22.32 12.45
N ASP A 76 8.09 -21.59 13.39
CA ASP A 76 9.55 -21.56 13.51
C ASP A 76 10.09 -23.00 13.61
N PRO A 77 11.30 -23.27 13.09
CA PRO A 77 11.87 -24.60 13.11
C PRO A 77 11.87 -25.13 14.55
N PRO A 78 11.45 -26.38 14.80
CA PRO A 78 11.23 -26.88 16.15
C PRO A 78 12.55 -26.94 16.94
N GLU A 79 12.78 -25.92 17.77
CA GLU A 79 13.81 -25.92 18.81
C GLU A 79 13.49 -27.07 19.79
N GLY A 80 14.16 -28.20 19.57
CA GLY A 80 13.89 -29.45 20.28
C GLY A 80 12.99 -30.42 19.51
N VAL A 81 13.50 -30.98 18.40
CA VAL A 81 13.18 -32.38 18.07
C VAL A 81 13.83 -33.25 19.16
N GLN A 82 13.19 -33.33 20.32
CA GLN A 82 13.50 -34.35 21.30
C GLN A 82 13.24 -35.72 20.67
N GLN A 83 14.11 -36.68 20.98
CA GLN A 83 13.96 -38.06 20.54
C GLN A 83 12.60 -38.59 21.00
N ARG A 84 11.67 -38.77 20.04
CA ARG A 84 10.56 -39.70 20.22
C ARG A 84 11.03 -41.04 19.71
N GLU A 85 11.10 -41.99 20.63
CA GLU A 85 11.53 -43.36 20.36
C GLU A 85 10.65 -43.97 19.26
N ILE A 86 11.29 -44.50 18.22
CA ILE A 86 10.59 -45.26 17.18
C ILE A 86 10.39 -46.68 17.73
N ALA A 87 9.41 -46.81 18.60
CA ALA A 87 8.73 -48.07 18.89
C ALA A 87 7.41 -48.08 18.10
N ASP A 88 6.99 -49.16 17.45
CA ASP A 88 7.60 -50.50 17.35
C ASP A 88 7.46 -51.03 15.91
N GLN A 89 8.59 -51.32 15.27
CA GLN A 89 8.68 -52.25 14.16
C GLN A 89 9.91 -53.12 14.39
N GLN A 90 9.67 -54.39 14.73
CA GLN A 90 10.72 -55.38 14.98
C GLN A 90 11.53 -55.66 13.72
N VAL A 91 12.63 -54.90 13.55
CA VAL A 91 13.73 -55.29 12.69
C VAL A 91 14.37 -56.52 13.33
N ILE A 92 14.11 -57.69 12.75
CA ILE A 92 14.89 -58.89 13.07
C ILE A 92 16.26 -58.69 12.43
N GLU A 93 17.24 -58.30 13.26
CA GLU A 93 18.64 -58.26 12.87
C GLU A 93 19.20 -59.69 12.87
N GLU A 94 19.57 -60.19 11.69
CA GLU A 94 20.62 -61.20 11.57
C GLU A 94 21.80 -60.55 10.86
N GLU A 95 22.86 -60.26 11.63
CA GLU A 95 24.15 -59.84 11.08
C GLU A 95 24.76 -60.98 10.27
N THR A 96 24.84 -60.85 8.94
CA THR A 96 25.73 -61.64 8.10
C THR A 96 26.32 -60.81 6.97
N GLU A 97 27.22 -59.87 7.33
CA GLU A 97 28.22 -59.38 6.38
C GLU A 97 29.19 -60.53 6.04
N THR A 98 28.80 -61.36 5.08
CA THR A 98 29.70 -62.29 4.39
C THR A 98 29.71 -61.92 2.92
N ASN A 99 30.81 -61.31 2.48
CA ASN A 99 31.05 -60.96 1.10
C ASN A 99 31.24 -62.24 0.25
N VAL A 100 30.14 -62.75 -0.33
CA VAL A 100 30.14 -63.94 -1.20
C VAL A 100 29.64 -63.57 -2.59
N ASN A 101 30.39 -62.71 -3.29
CA ASN A 101 30.24 -62.51 -4.73
C ASN A 101 31.57 -62.75 -5.47
N SER A 102 32.20 -63.91 -5.20
CA SER A 102 33.43 -64.34 -5.90
C SER A 102 33.72 -65.84 -5.87
N GLU A 103 32.74 -66.73 -5.59
CA GLU A 103 33.02 -68.18 -5.43
C GLU A 103 32.06 -69.17 -6.13
N SER A 104 31.23 -68.70 -7.08
CA SER A 104 30.41 -69.61 -7.94
C SER A 104 31.08 -69.94 -9.29
N SER A 105 32.03 -69.12 -9.76
CA SER A 105 32.66 -69.27 -11.08
C SER A 105 33.86 -70.23 -11.11
N GLN A 106 34.28 -70.81 -9.97
CA GLN A 106 35.45 -71.70 -9.87
C GLN A 106 35.20 -72.95 -9.00
N ALA A 107 34.03 -73.57 -9.14
CA ALA A 107 33.73 -74.90 -8.58
C ALA A 107 33.41 -75.97 -9.63
N ASN A 108 33.58 -75.67 -10.94
CA ASN A 108 33.31 -76.62 -12.04
C ASN A 108 34.51 -77.53 -12.35
N GLN A 109 35.02 -78.21 -11.32
CA GLN A 109 35.97 -79.34 -11.41
C GLN A 109 36.24 -79.95 -10.03
N VAL A 110 35.47 -80.98 -9.63
CA VAL A 110 35.95 -82.27 -9.10
C VAL A 110 34.81 -83.28 -9.32
N GLU A 111 35.17 -84.47 -9.80
CA GLU A 111 34.40 -85.72 -9.83
C GLU A 111 32.88 -85.63 -9.97
N GLY A 112 32.45 -85.70 -11.24
CA GLY A 112 31.28 -86.50 -11.58
C GLY A 112 31.53 -87.98 -11.32
N SER A 113 31.63 -88.40 -10.05
CA SER A 113 31.20 -89.73 -9.66
C SER A 113 29.70 -89.80 -9.98
N LYS A 114 29.20 -90.70 -10.84
CA LYS A 114 29.69 -92.06 -11.09
C LYS A 114 29.90 -92.88 -9.80
N ALA A 115 29.03 -92.65 -8.82
CA ALA A 115 27.95 -93.62 -8.61
C ALA A 115 27.23 -93.80 -9.97
N ASP A 116 27.47 -94.85 -10.76
CA ASP A 116 27.53 -96.26 -10.35
C ASP A 116 26.21 -96.62 -9.63
N THR A 117 25.32 -97.47 -10.16
CA THR A 117 25.42 -98.45 -11.27
C THR A 117 26.61 -99.42 -11.21
N SER A 118 27.34 -99.51 -10.10
CA SER A 118 26.96 -100.33 -8.94
C SER A 118 25.53 -100.07 -8.43
N ASP A 119 24.52 -100.74 -8.99
CA ASP A 119 24.02 -101.97 -8.37
C ASP A 119 25.08 -102.71 -7.53
N GLY A 120 24.80 -102.78 -6.23
CA GLY A 120 25.71 -103.29 -5.21
C GLY A 120 25.86 -104.80 -5.27
N GLU A 121 26.46 -105.27 -6.35
CA GLU A 121 27.54 -106.26 -6.35
C GLU A 121 28.70 -105.75 -5.47
N ASP A 122 28.39 -105.51 -4.19
CA ASP A 122 29.26 -105.96 -3.13
C ASP A 122 29.39 -107.46 -3.35
N GLU A 123 30.38 -107.85 -4.14
CA GLU A 123 31.03 -109.14 -3.97
C GLU A 123 31.76 -109.12 -2.62
N ASP A 124 30.95 -109.16 -1.55
CA ASP A 124 31.15 -110.10 -0.45
C ASP A 124 31.48 -111.46 -1.10
N HIS A 125 32.75 -111.67 -1.45
CA HIS A 125 33.39 -112.95 -1.70
C HIS A 125 33.55 -113.71 -0.37
N GLU A 126 32.53 -113.66 0.48
CA GLU A 126 32.27 -114.78 1.38
C GLU A 126 31.90 -115.94 0.45
N GLU A 127 32.73 -116.97 0.47
CA GLU A 127 32.50 -118.21 -0.26
C GLU A 127 31.08 -118.68 0.03
N VAL A 128 30.22 -118.72 -1.00
CA VAL A 128 28.88 -119.33 -0.88
C VAL A 128 29.15 -120.77 -0.46
N PRO A 129 28.80 -121.19 0.78
CA PRO A 129 29.29 -122.46 1.29
C PRO A 129 28.78 -123.57 0.38
N ASN A 130 29.67 -124.39 -0.18
CA ASN A 130 29.18 -125.44 -1.06
C ASN A 130 28.40 -126.47 -0.23
N PHE A 131 27.18 -126.77 -0.69
CA PHE A 131 26.28 -127.72 -0.06
C PHE A 131 26.28 -129.08 -0.79
N ASP A 132 27.14 -129.26 -1.79
CA ASP A 132 27.20 -130.43 -2.67
C ASP A 132 27.36 -131.78 -1.94
N ASP A 133 28.11 -131.82 -0.84
CA ASP A 133 28.44 -133.05 -0.09
C ASP A 133 27.69 -133.15 1.26
N ALA A 134 26.60 -132.39 1.46
CA ALA A 134 25.98 -132.21 2.78
C ALA A 134 24.61 -132.89 2.94
N ASP A 135 24.53 -133.86 3.87
CA ASP A 135 23.30 -134.56 4.26
C ASP A 135 22.17 -133.60 4.72
N ILE A 136 20.91 -134.05 4.63
CA ILE A 136 19.73 -133.29 5.07
C ILE A 136 19.86 -132.78 6.52
N LYS A 137 20.42 -133.60 7.43
CA LYS A 137 20.73 -133.20 8.82
C LYS A 137 21.72 -132.03 8.88
N GLU A 138 22.73 -132.02 8.02
CA GLU A 138 23.66 -130.92 7.90
C GLU A 138 23.01 -129.67 7.30
N LEU A 139 22.24 -129.81 6.21
CA LEU A 139 21.51 -128.70 5.58
C LEU A 139 20.56 -128.04 6.57
N LEU A 140 19.80 -128.83 7.34
CA LEU A 140 18.97 -128.37 8.45
C LEU A 140 19.81 -127.65 9.53
N SER A 141 20.96 -128.19 9.92
CA SER A 141 21.84 -127.55 10.92
C SER A 141 22.41 -126.21 10.44
N LYS A 142 22.73 -126.10 9.14
CA LYS A 142 23.25 -124.90 8.50
C LYS A 142 22.13 -123.85 8.36
N LEU A 143 20.93 -124.25 7.92
CA LEU A 143 19.75 -123.39 7.86
C LEU A 143 19.31 -122.90 9.25
N ARG A 144 19.38 -123.75 10.29
CA ARG A 144 19.11 -123.38 11.69
C ARG A 144 20.05 -122.29 12.22
N LYS A 145 21.31 -122.22 11.77
CA LYS A 145 22.24 -121.12 12.12
C LYS A 145 21.77 -119.79 11.50
N TYR A 146 21.44 -119.80 10.22
CA TYR A 146 20.97 -118.60 9.50
C TYR A 146 19.52 -118.19 9.83
N LYS A 147 18.82 -118.91 10.72
CA LYS A 147 17.47 -118.55 11.20
C LYS A 147 17.42 -117.11 11.76
N ASN A 148 18.48 -116.71 12.45
CA ASN A 148 18.62 -115.40 13.09
C ASN A 148 19.47 -114.41 12.27
N GLU A 149 19.88 -114.77 11.05
CA GLU A 149 20.74 -113.92 10.20
C GLU A 149 20.10 -112.54 9.98
N GLU A 150 20.89 -111.46 10.09
CA GLU A 150 20.41 -110.09 9.88
C GLU A 150 20.68 -109.60 8.46
N ASN A 151 21.74 -110.09 7.80
CA ASN A 151 22.05 -109.71 6.43
C ASN A 151 21.18 -110.46 5.41
N ILE A 152 20.18 -109.76 4.88
CA ILE A 152 19.19 -110.34 3.96
C ILE A 152 19.77 -110.56 2.54
N LYS A 153 20.87 -109.89 2.13
CA LYS A 153 21.61 -110.26 0.90
C LYS A 153 22.23 -111.66 1.07
N LYS A 154 22.90 -111.90 2.20
CA LYS A 154 23.51 -113.19 2.54
C LYS A 154 22.45 -114.29 2.67
N LEU A 155 21.33 -113.98 3.32
CA LEU A 155 20.19 -114.90 3.42
C LEU A 155 19.64 -115.31 2.04
N ASP A 156 19.50 -114.40 1.05
CA ASP A 156 19.05 -114.78 -0.29
C ASP A 156 20.10 -115.62 -1.05
N LYS A 157 21.41 -115.25 -0.98
CA LYS A 157 22.51 -116.09 -1.51
C LYS A 157 22.44 -117.53 -0.94
N ILE A 158 22.27 -117.66 0.37
CA ILE A 158 22.24 -118.94 1.09
C ILE A 158 20.97 -119.75 0.79
N LEU A 159 19.77 -119.14 0.82
CA LEU A 159 18.52 -119.84 0.48
C LEU A 159 18.56 -120.38 -0.95
N ARG A 160 19.13 -119.60 -1.88
CA ARG A 160 19.30 -119.99 -3.29
C ARG A 160 20.28 -121.16 -3.48
N ALA A 161 21.30 -121.27 -2.61
CA ALA A 161 22.31 -122.32 -2.67
C ALA A 161 21.92 -123.62 -1.95
N ILE A 162 21.21 -123.54 -0.81
CA ILE A 162 20.78 -124.74 -0.06
C ILE A 162 19.62 -125.45 -0.78
N LYS A 163 18.68 -124.71 -1.37
CA LYS A 163 17.43 -125.28 -1.90
C LYS A 163 17.62 -126.39 -2.96
N PRO A 164 18.48 -126.23 -4.00
CA PRO A 164 18.68 -127.29 -4.99
C PRO A 164 19.17 -128.60 -4.38
N ARG A 165 20.12 -128.54 -3.43
CA ARG A 165 20.67 -129.74 -2.78
C ARG A 165 19.73 -130.39 -1.79
N PHE A 166 18.87 -129.62 -1.12
CA PHE A 166 17.75 -130.22 -0.39
C PHE A 166 16.77 -130.93 -1.33
N ASP A 167 16.41 -130.31 -2.46
CA ASP A 167 15.45 -130.89 -3.41
C ASP A 167 15.97 -132.18 -4.07
N GLU A 168 17.27 -132.26 -4.39
CA GLU A 168 17.92 -133.48 -4.85
C GLU A 168 17.85 -134.61 -3.82
N LEU A 169 18.21 -134.34 -2.56
CA LEU A 169 18.20 -135.36 -1.50
C LEU A 169 16.77 -135.77 -1.10
N TYR A 170 15.83 -134.83 -1.11
CA TYR A 170 14.41 -135.09 -0.84
C TYR A 170 13.79 -135.99 -1.91
N GLU A 171 14.06 -135.71 -3.20
CA GLU A 171 13.63 -136.59 -4.30
C GLU A 171 14.37 -137.94 -4.27
N LEU A 172 15.63 -138.02 -3.85
CA LEU A 172 16.34 -139.29 -3.70
C LEU A 172 15.72 -140.15 -2.60
N ASN A 173 15.51 -139.61 -1.40
CA ASN A 173 14.86 -140.31 -0.28
C ASN A 173 13.43 -140.74 -0.63
N LYS A 174 12.67 -139.87 -1.30
CA LYS A 174 11.33 -140.16 -1.83
C LYS A 174 11.34 -141.32 -2.84
N ASN A 175 12.32 -141.37 -3.73
CA ASN A 175 12.48 -142.46 -4.70
C ASN A 175 12.90 -143.78 -4.02
N GLU A 176 13.78 -143.75 -3.02
CA GLU A 176 14.10 -144.93 -2.21
C GLU A 176 12.88 -145.45 -1.43
N ALA A 177 12.12 -144.55 -0.79
CA ALA A 177 10.91 -144.90 -0.06
C ALA A 177 9.83 -145.49 -0.98
N LEU A 178 9.66 -144.93 -2.19
CA LEU A 178 8.79 -145.49 -3.23
C LEU A 178 9.25 -146.89 -3.67
N GLN A 179 10.55 -147.10 -3.90
CA GLN A 179 11.09 -148.42 -4.26
C GLN A 179 10.86 -149.46 -3.15
N ARG A 180 11.04 -149.08 -1.88
CA ARG A 180 10.74 -149.96 -0.74
C ARG A 180 9.25 -150.30 -0.68
N PHE A 181 8.37 -149.30 -0.74
CA PHE A 181 6.91 -149.45 -0.71
C PHE A 181 6.37 -150.36 -1.83
N VAL A 182 6.92 -150.25 -3.05
CA VAL A 182 6.61 -151.15 -4.18
C VAL A 182 7.19 -152.54 -3.96
N SER A 183 8.39 -152.67 -3.40
CA SER A 183 8.99 -153.99 -3.08
C SER A 183 8.25 -154.75 -1.97
N GLU A 184 7.54 -154.04 -1.10
CA GLU A 184 6.64 -154.59 -0.08
C GLU A 184 5.28 -155.04 -0.65
N GLY A 185 5.03 -154.80 -1.96
CA GLY A 185 3.88 -155.33 -2.70
C GLY A 185 2.72 -154.35 -2.91
N ASN A 186 2.92 -153.05 -2.68
CA ASN A 186 1.89 -152.03 -2.83
C ASN A 186 1.91 -151.37 -4.22
N GLU A 187 0.78 -150.84 -4.68
CA GLU A 187 0.68 -150.11 -5.95
C GLU A 187 1.24 -148.68 -5.83
N ALA A 188 2.08 -148.28 -6.79
CA ALA A 188 2.82 -147.02 -6.76
C ALA A 188 1.92 -145.76 -6.71
N ASP A 189 0.74 -145.81 -7.34
CA ASP A 189 -0.21 -144.67 -7.38
C ASP A 189 -0.83 -144.36 -6.00
N SER A 190 -0.65 -145.21 -4.99
CA SER A 190 -1.12 -145.00 -3.61
C SER A 190 -0.04 -144.48 -2.65
N PHE A 191 1.13 -144.07 -3.16
CA PHE A 191 2.27 -143.65 -2.35
C PHE A 191 2.27 -142.14 -2.05
N GLU A 192 2.12 -141.76 -0.78
CA GLU A 192 2.35 -140.39 -0.30
C GLU A 192 3.67 -140.29 0.50
N TYR A 193 4.64 -139.55 -0.01
CA TYR A 193 5.88 -139.25 0.72
C TYR A 193 5.73 -137.99 1.58
N HIS A 194 5.58 -138.19 2.90
CA HIS A 194 5.43 -137.12 3.89
C HIS A 194 6.74 -136.58 4.46
N GLY A 195 7.88 -137.06 3.96
CA GLY A 195 9.23 -136.75 4.47
C GLY A 195 9.57 -137.41 5.80
N ASP A 196 10.84 -137.34 6.18
CA ASP A 196 11.26 -137.53 7.57
C ASP A 196 10.89 -136.30 8.42
N GLU A 197 11.04 -136.40 9.75
CA GLU A 197 10.79 -135.25 10.65
C GLU A 197 11.72 -134.07 10.34
N GLU A 198 12.95 -134.37 9.93
CA GLU A 198 13.98 -133.40 9.55
C GLU A 198 13.68 -132.71 8.22
N ASP A 199 13.04 -133.40 7.26
CA ASP A 199 12.55 -132.80 6.00
C ASP A 199 11.48 -131.76 6.27
N ARG A 200 10.50 -132.11 7.12
CA ARG A 200 9.39 -131.21 7.49
C ARG A 200 9.90 -129.98 8.23
N GLU A 201 10.83 -130.15 9.17
CA GLU A 201 11.49 -129.00 9.81
C GLU A 201 12.27 -128.13 8.82
N PHE A 202 12.98 -128.73 7.87
CA PHE A 202 13.73 -128.00 6.85
C PHE A 202 12.79 -127.12 6.00
N ILE A 203 11.71 -127.71 5.46
CA ILE A 203 10.74 -127.01 4.62
C ILE A 203 10.09 -125.85 5.39
N ILE A 204 9.69 -126.09 6.64
CA ILE A 204 9.08 -125.05 7.51
C ILE A 204 10.05 -123.90 7.77
N LEU A 205 11.33 -124.17 8.08
CA LEU A 205 12.34 -123.13 8.28
C LEU A 205 12.69 -122.40 6.98
N TYR A 206 12.74 -123.11 5.85
CA TYR A 206 13.03 -122.54 4.54
C TYR A 206 11.94 -121.55 4.11
N ASP A 207 10.66 -121.95 4.20
CA ASP A 207 9.55 -121.05 3.84
C ASP A 207 9.39 -119.89 4.85
N GLN A 208 9.73 -120.05 6.14
CA GLN A 208 9.83 -118.93 7.08
C GLN A 208 10.88 -117.89 6.64
N LEU A 209 12.07 -118.33 6.23
CA LEU A 209 13.16 -117.45 5.82
C LEU A 209 12.92 -116.83 4.43
N LYS A 210 12.35 -117.58 3.49
CA LYS A 210 11.85 -117.10 2.20
C LYS A 210 10.72 -116.08 2.37
N ALA A 211 9.80 -116.29 3.32
CA ALA A 211 8.77 -115.30 3.67
C ALA A 211 9.39 -114.03 4.27
N ARG A 212 10.39 -114.14 5.16
CA ARG A 212 11.15 -113.01 5.72
C ARG A 212 11.85 -112.20 4.61
N ARG A 213 12.49 -112.86 3.64
CA ARG A 213 13.14 -112.21 2.50
C ARG A 213 12.15 -111.60 1.50
N ASN A 214 11.02 -112.26 1.24
CA ASN A 214 9.95 -111.73 0.41
C ASN A 214 9.35 -110.46 1.05
N LYS A 215 9.08 -110.50 2.36
CA LYS A 215 8.61 -109.35 3.11
C LYS A 215 9.60 -108.19 3.02
N HIS A 216 10.89 -108.41 3.32
CA HIS A 216 11.88 -107.34 3.28
C HIS A 216 12.03 -106.70 1.89
N LEU A 217 11.96 -107.48 0.80
CA LEU A 217 11.99 -106.90 -0.55
C LEU A 217 10.74 -106.04 -0.82
N LYS A 218 9.57 -106.48 -0.34
CA LYS A 218 8.32 -105.71 -0.42
C LYS A 218 8.41 -104.43 0.42
N ASP A 219 8.78 -104.53 1.69
CA ASP A 219 8.97 -103.40 2.61
C ASP A 219 9.97 -102.38 2.03
N LEU A 220 11.07 -102.83 1.40
CA LEU A 220 12.04 -101.98 0.71
C LEU A 220 11.49 -101.33 -0.56
N SER A 221 10.64 -102.02 -1.33
CA SER A 221 9.97 -101.45 -2.50
C SER A 221 8.93 -100.39 -2.10
N GLU A 222 8.17 -100.66 -1.05
CA GLU A 222 7.20 -99.71 -0.48
C GLU A 222 7.92 -98.49 0.10
N GLN A 223 9.04 -98.66 0.82
CA GLN A 223 9.89 -97.54 1.25
C GLN A 223 10.42 -96.70 0.08
N LYS A 224 10.81 -97.32 -1.04
CA LYS A 224 11.27 -96.59 -2.24
C LYS A 224 10.13 -95.81 -2.91
N GLU A 225 8.92 -96.36 -2.95
CA GLU A 225 7.74 -95.66 -3.47
C GLU A 225 7.28 -94.53 -2.52
N ASP A 226 7.37 -94.74 -1.20
CA ASP A 226 7.12 -93.71 -0.19
C ASP A 226 8.15 -92.56 -0.29
N ASN A 227 9.43 -92.89 -0.53
CA ASN A 227 10.49 -91.90 -0.78
C ASN A 227 10.27 -91.13 -2.08
N LEU A 228 9.78 -91.80 -3.14
CA LEU A 228 9.35 -91.18 -4.39
C LEU A 228 8.24 -90.15 -4.12
N ARG A 229 7.12 -90.57 -3.52
CA ARG A 229 5.97 -89.70 -3.22
C ARG A 229 6.35 -88.51 -2.32
N LYS A 230 7.26 -88.72 -1.36
CA LYS A 230 7.83 -87.65 -0.53
C LYS A 230 8.65 -86.67 -1.37
N LYS A 231 9.53 -87.15 -2.26
CA LYS A 231 10.33 -86.31 -3.16
C LYS A 231 9.47 -85.55 -4.17
N GLU A 232 8.45 -86.16 -4.76
CA GLU A 232 7.48 -85.48 -5.62
C GLU A 232 6.75 -84.34 -4.89
N ARG A 233 6.30 -84.58 -3.65
CA ARG A 233 5.69 -83.52 -2.82
C ARG A 233 6.68 -82.42 -2.44
N LEU A 234 7.94 -82.74 -2.17
CA LEU A 234 8.98 -81.75 -1.91
C LEU A 234 9.29 -80.89 -3.14
N LEU A 235 9.28 -81.48 -4.35
CA LEU A 235 9.42 -80.74 -5.61
C LEU A 235 8.25 -79.79 -5.85
N GLU A 236 7.00 -80.23 -5.64
CA GLU A 236 5.83 -79.36 -5.84
C GLU A 236 5.77 -78.24 -4.78
N ASN A 237 6.12 -78.54 -3.52
CA ASN A 237 6.31 -77.50 -2.49
C ASN A 237 7.39 -76.47 -2.91
N LEU A 238 8.54 -76.94 -3.41
CA LEU A 238 9.63 -76.07 -3.88
C LEU A 238 9.17 -75.24 -5.08
N ARG A 239 8.44 -75.84 -6.02
CA ARG A 239 7.85 -75.16 -7.17
C ARG A 239 6.90 -74.03 -6.76
N VAL A 240 6.00 -74.28 -5.81
CA VAL A 240 5.08 -73.25 -5.27
C VAL A 240 5.85 -72.10 -4.62
N ILE A 241 7.03 -72.34 -4.05
CA ILE A 241 7.92 -71.29 -3.52
C ILE A 241 8.65 -70.54 -4.65
N VAL A 242 9.04 -71.22 -5.73
CA VAL A 242 9.73 -70.63 -6.90
C VAL A 242 8.78 -69.80 -7.79
N ASP A 243 7.53 -70.23 -7.94
CA ASP A 243 6.48 -69.57 -8.72
C ASP A 243 5.68 -68.53 -7.88
N GLY A 244 5.99 -68.37 -6.59
CA GLY A 244 5.32 -67.46 -5.65
C GLY A 244 6.05 -66.13 -5.40
N GLU A 245 5.42 -65.22 -4.65
CA GLU A 245 6.04 -63.94 -4.27
C GLU A 245 7.21 -64.12 -3.29
N GLU A 246 8.35 -63.49 -3.60
CA GLU A 246 9.55 -63.71 -2.82
C GLU A 246 9.57 -62.94 -1.49
N SER A 247 9.63 -63.71 -0.40
CA SER A 247 9.67 -63.22 0.98
C SER A 247 10.87 -63.79 1.73
N VAL A 248 11.37 -63.09 2.76
CA VAL A 248 12.43 -63.62 3.64
C VAL A 248 12.06 -65.00 4.22
N LYS A 249 10.76 -65.28 4.41
CA LYS A 249 10.25 -66.57 4.89
C LYS A 249 10.46 -67.73 3.89
N SER A 250 10.69 -67.46 2.59
CA SER A 250 10.93 -68.51 1.60
C SER A 250 12.24 -69.26 1.85
N ILE A 251 13.30 -68.60 2.33
CA ILE A 251 14.60 -69.25 2.55
C ILE A 251 14.54 -70.31 3.66
N ALA A 252 13.69 -70.10 4.67
CA ALA A 252 13.48 -71.09 5.73
C ALA A 252 12.83 -72.36 5.15
N ALA A 253 11.73 -72.20 4.41
CA ALA A 253 11.05 -73.32 3.74
C ALA A 253 11.94 -74.03 2.71
N VAL A 254 12.76 -73.31 1.95
CA VAL A 254 13.74 -73.92 1.01
C VAL A 254 14.83 -74.66 1.76
N LYS A 255 15.36 -74.14 2.88
CA LYS A 255 16.32 -74.85 3.74
C LYS A 255 15.69 -76.10 4.37
N GLU A 256 14.45 -76.03 4.84
CA GLU A 256 13.70 -77.18 5.35
C GLU A 256 13.55 -78.26 4.26
N ILE A 257 13.09 -77.89 3.06
CA ILE A 257 13.02 -78.79 1.89
C ILE A 257 14.39 -79.38 1.55
N GLN A 258 15.49 -78.61 1.64
CA GLN A 258 16.85 -79.13 1.45
C GLN A 258 17.24 -80.17 2.50
N THR A 259 16.83 -80.01 3.77
CA THR A 259 17.07 -81.01 4.82
C THR A 259 16.19 -82.25 4.66
N GLU A 260 14.90 -82.10 4.33
CA GLU A 260 13.98 -83.22 4.11
C GLU A 260 14.35 -84.02 2.84
N TRP A 261 14.83 -83.35 1.80
CA TRP A 261 15.35 -83.98 0.58
C TRP A 261 16.58 -84.85 0.87
N LYS A 262 17.56 -84.32 1.62
CA LYS A 262 18.76 -85.04 2.05
C LYS A 262 18.44 -86.20 3.01
N LYS A 263 17.40 -86.07 3.83
CA LYS A 263 16.90 -87.09 4.75
C LYS A 263 16.08 -88.19 4.07
N THR A 264 15.48 -87.90 2.92
CA THR A 264 14.64 -88.86 2.17
C THR A 264 15.50 -89.76 1.30
N GLY A 265 15.42 -91.07 1.54
CA GLY A 265 16.25 -92.08 0.86
C GLY A 265 16.03 -92.18 -0.65
N PHE A 266 16.79 -93.07 -1.29
CA PHE A 266 16.72 -93.28 -2.74
C PHE A 266 15.31 -93.69 -3.21
N ALA A 267 14.91 -93.12 -4.35
CA ALA A 267 13.70 -93.51 -5.09
C ALA A 267 14.02 -94.66 -6.07
N PRO A 268 13.04 -95.24 -6.80
CA PRO A 268 13.32 -96.21 -7.86
C PRO A 268 14.28 -95.63 -8.92
N GLY A 269 15.29 -96.41 -9.31
CA GLY A 269 16.48 -95.89 -10.01
C GLY A 269 16.20 -95.11 -11.30
N ALA A 270 15.21 -95.55 -12.08
CA ALA A 270 14.80 -94.86 -13.32
C ALA A 270 14.26 -93.44 -13.11
N GLN A 271 13.74 -93.13 -11.91
CA GLN A 271 13.11 -91.84 -11.59
C GLN A 271 14.01 -90.97 -10.72
N ASN A 272 14.89 -91.55 -9.90
CA ASN A 272 15.77 -90.82 -8.99
C ASN A 272 16.62 -89.74 -9.69
N ASN A 273 17.12 -90.01 -10.90
CA ASN A 273 17.93 -89.06 -11.66
C ASN A 273 17.08 -87.89 -12.22
N SER A 274 15.84 -88.15 -12.64
CA SER A 274 14.90 -87.12 -13.09
C SER A 274 14.47 -86.21 -11.93
N LEU A 275 14.15 -86.81 -10.78
CA LEU A 275 13.86 -86.08 -9.54
C LEU A 275 15.02 -85.17 -9.12
N TRP A 276 16.27 -85.64 -9.22
CA TRP A 276 17.47 -84.86 -8.87
C TRP A 276 17.73 -83.71 -9.85
N ALA A 277 17.55 -83.93 -11.16
CA ALA A 277 17.66 -82.87 -12.17
C ALA A 277 16.60 -81.78 -11.96
N ASN A 278 15.34 -82.17 -11.73
CA ASN A 278 14.24 -81.24 -11.46
C ASN A 278 14.44 -80.47 -10.14
N TYR A 279 15.01 -81.12 -9.12
CA TYR A 279 15.33 -80.50 -7.84
C TYR A 279 16.36 -79.37 -7.98
N ASN A 280 17.48 -79.65 -8.66
CA ASN A 280 18.51 -78.64 -8.88
C ASN A 280 17.96 -77.49 -9.75
N ALA A 281 17.29 -77.79 -10.87
CA ALA A 281 16.72 -76.76 -11.74
C ALA A 281 15.70 -75.82 -11.03
N LEU A 282 14.98 -76.32 -10.02
CA LEU A 282 14.11 -75.49 -9.17
C LEU A 282 14.89 -74.71 -8.11
N LEU A 283 15.97 -75.27 -7.54
CA LEU A 283 16.86 -74.53 -6.62
C LEU A 283 17.62 -73.42 -7.34
N ASP A 284 18.19 -73.70 -8.51
CA ASP A 284 18.92 -72.73 -9.34
C ASP A 284 17.99 -71.56 -9.67
N ARG A 285 16.78 -71.85 -10.19
CA ARG A 285 15.74 -70.85 -10.45
C ARG A 285 15.30 -70.07 -9.19
N TYR A 286 15.30 -70.68 -8.01
CA TYR A 286 15.05 -69.96 -6.76
C TYR A 286 16.15 -68.94 -6.46
N TYR A 287 17.43 -69.35 -6.55
CA TYR A 287 18.56 -68.47 -6.27
C TYR A 287 18.76 -67.40 -7.36
N ASP A 288 18.41 -67.68 -8.62
CA ASP A 288 18.38 -66.71 -9.72
C ASP A 288 17.27 -65.66 -9.50
N ASN A 289 16.03 -66.08 -9.23
CA ASN A 289 14.94 -65.14 -8.88
C ASN A 289 15.36 -64.23 -7.71
N ARG A 290 15.97 -64.83 -6.69
CA ARG A 290 16.48 -64.15 -5.50
C ARG A 290 17.55 -63.12 -5.81
N SER A 291 18.56 -63.46 -6.61
CA SER A 291 19.61 -62.52 -6.99
C SER A 291 19.03 -61.32 -7.73
N ILE A 292 18.15 -61.56 -8.71
CA ILE A 292 17.42 -60.53 -9.46
C ILE A 292 16.59 -59.63 -8.53
N TYR A 293 15.92 -60.19 -7.52
CA TYR A 293 15.11 -59.41 -6.55
C TYR A 293 15.96 -58.51 -5.64
N PHE A 294 17.12 -59.00 -5.16
CA PHE A 294 18.04 -58.19 -4.36
C PHE A 294 18.78 -57.15 -5.23
N GLU A 295 19.20 -57.50 -6.44
CA GLU A 295 19.78 -56.55 -7.41
C GLU A 295 18.78 -55.44 -7.77
N LEU A 296 17.51 -55.77 -8.02
CA LEU A 296 16.47 -54.78 -8.28
C LEU A 296 16.28 -53.84 -7.09
N LYS A 297 16.25 -54.37 -5.85
CA LYS A 297 16.19 -53.56 -4.62
C LYS A 297 17.40 -52.66 -4.44
N ASP A 298 18.60 -53.12 -4.80
CA ASP A 298 19.82 -52.31 -4.70
C ASP A 298 19.93 -51.28 -5.83
N LEU A 299 19.38 -51.57 -7.02
CA LEU A 299 19.16 -50.57 -8.07
C LEU A 299 18.15 -49.50 -7.64
N ASP A 300 17.06 -49.88 -6.98
CA ASP A 300 16.08 -48.91 -6.47
C ASP A 300 16.63 -48.10 -5.28
N ARG A 301 17.41 -48.71 -4.37
CA ARG A 301 18.19 -47.97 -3.36
C ARG A 301 19.16 -46.97 -4.00
N LYS A 302 19.85 -47.34 -5.09
CA LYS A 302 20.74 -46.46 -5.85
C LYS A 302 19.98 -45.32 -6.55
N LYS A 303 18.78 -45.57 -7.09
CA LYS A 303 17.90 -44.51 -7.63
C LYS A 303 17.40 -43.56 -6.52
N ASN A 304 16.95 -44.09 -5.39
CA ASN A 304 16.51 -43.30 -4.23
C ASN A 304 17.66 -42.41 -3.71
N MET A 305 18.88 -42.94 -3.68
CA MET A 305 20.11 -42.21 -3.34
C MET A 305 20.39 -41.07 -4.33
N GLN A 306 20.34 -41.34 -5.64
CA GLN A 306 20.49 -40.32 -6.69
C GLN A 306 19.42 -39.22 -6.59
N GLN A 307 18.14 -39.59 -6.40
CA GLN A 307 17.06 -38.63 -6.21
C GLN A 307 17.25 -37.78 -4.95
N LYS A 308 17.65 -38.38 -3.81
CA LYS A 308 17.96 -37.63 -2.58
C LYS A 308 19.20 -36.74 -2.73
N GLN A 309 20.20 -37.13 -3.52
CA GLN A 309 21.31 -36.26 -3.90
C GLN A 309 20.83 -35.07 -4.74
N GLU A 310 19.96 -35.29 -5.75
CA GLU A 310 19.35 -34.19 -6.50
C GLU A 310 18.55 -33.23 -5.61
N LEU A 311 17.82 -33.73 -4.59
CA LEU A 311 17.13 -32.87 -3.62
C LEU A 311 18.11 -32.05 -2.77
N CYS A 312 19.25 -32.62 -2.38
CA CYS A 312 20.32 -31.88 -1.71
C CYS A 312 20.85 -30.76 -2.61
N GLU A 313 21.13 -31.05 -3.88
CA GLU A 313 21.66 -30.09 -4.85
C GLU A 313 20.63 -28.99 -5.19
N LYS A 314 19.34 -29.34 -5.26
CA LYS A 314 18.23 -28.38 -5.36
C LYS A 314 18.16 -27.48 -4.13
N ALA A 315 18.23 -28.03 -2.91
CA ALA A 315 18.22 -27.24 -1.66
C ALA A 315 19.46 -26.32 -1.55
N GLU A 316 20.64 -26.79 -1.94
CA GLU A 316 21.88 -26.00 -2.02
C GLU A 316 21.79 -24.89 -3.08
N ALA A 317 21.03 -25.08 -4.15
CA ALA A 317 20.73 -24.03 -5.13
C ALA A 317 19.73 -23.00 -4.57
N LEU A 318 18.66 -23.44 -3.89
CA LEU A 318 17.73 -22.53 -3.20
C LEU A 318 18.44 -21.65 -2.16
N ALA A 319 19.43 -22.20 -1.44
CA ALA A 319 20.25 -21.45 -0.49
C ALA A 319 21.10 -20.33 -1.15
N ARG A 320 21.26 -20.31 -2.47
CA ARG A 320 21.94 -19.26 -3.24
C ARG A 320 21.00 -18.20 -3.82
N LEU A 321 19.69 -18.43 -3.81
CA LEU A 321 18.71 -17.46 -4.31
C LEU A 321 18.48 -16.31 -3.30
N ASP A 322 18.20 -15.13 -3.83
CA ASP A 322 17.84 -13.94 -3.03
C ASP A 322 16.34 -13.86 -2.70
N ASP A 323 15.46 -14.50 -3.51
CA ASP A 323 14.04 -14.64 -3.17
C ASP A 323 13.83 -15.69 -2.09
N LEU A 324 14.06 -15.23 -0.86
CA LEU A 324 13.82 -15.93 0.39
C LEU A 324 12.40 -16.51 0.50
N LYS A 325 11.37 -15.86 -0.08
CA LYS A 325 9.98 -16.32 0.05
C LYS A 325 9.75 -17.54 -0.84
N SER A 326 10.12 -17.46 -2.11
CA SER A 326 9.98 -18.57 -3.04
C SER A 326 10.93 -19.73 -2.70
N ALA A 327 12.11 -19.43 -2.16
CA ALA A 327 13.04 -20.44 -1.65
C ALA A 327 12.46 -21.25 -0.48
N ILE A 328 11.75 -20.62 0.47
CA ILE A 328 11.12 -21.34 1.60
C ILE A 328 9.95 -22.22 1.14
N ILE A 329 9.16 -21.76 0.15
CA ILE A 329 8.06 -22.58 -0.41
C ILE A 329 8.64 -23.84 -1.06
N GLN A 330 9.56 -23.66 -2.01
CA GLN A 330 10.23 -24.77 -2.69
C GLN A 330 11.00 -25.68 -1.72
N LEU A 331 11.59 -25.14 -0.65
CA LEU A 331 12.24 -25.94 0.38
C LEU A 331 11.26 -26.87 1.09
N ASN A 332 10.05 -26.40 1.43
CA ASN A 332 9.03 -27.25 2.03
C ASN A 332 8.58 -28.36 1.07
N ASP A 333 8.46 -28.05 -0.22
CA ASP A 333 8.14 -29.05 -1.25
C ASP A 333 9.24 -30.13 -1.33
N LEU A 334 10.52 -29.72 -1.34
CA LEU A 334 11.68 -30.65 -1.29
C LEU A 334 11.70 -31.50 0.01
N HIS A 335 11.20 -30.99 1.14
CA HIS A 335 11.10 -31.76 2.40
C HIS A 335 10.07 -32.89 2.31
N GLU A 336 8.94 -32.66 1.65
CA GLU A 336 7.95 -33.71 1.38
C GLU A 336 8.45 -34.70 0.31
N ASP A 337 9.11 -34.23 -0.77
CA ASP A 337 9.78 -35.11 -1.75
C ASP A 337 10.81 -36.04 -1.06
N TYR A 338 11.66 -35.49 -0.17
CA TYR A 338 12.69 -36.26 0.54
C TYR A 338 12.08 -37.37 1.42
N LYS A 339 10.91 -37.11 1.98
CA LYS A 339 10.11 -38.01 2.82
C LYS A 339 9.33 -39.05 2.00
N HIS A 340 8.98 -38.74 0.74
CA HIS A 340 8.32 -39.66 -0.18
C HIS A 340 9.28 -40.59 -0.92
N ILE A 341 10.54 -40.20 -1.15
CA ILE A 341 11.57 -41.09 -1.72
C ILE A 341 11.93 -42.20 -0.71
N GLY A 342 12.06 -43.42 -1.22
CA GLY A 342 12.29 -44.64 -0.43
C GLY A 342 13.67 -44.74 0.26
N PRO A 343 13.98 -45.92 0.83
CA PRO A 343 15.23 -46.16 1.55
C PRO A 343 16.45 -46.13 0.62
N VAL A 344 17.57 -45.74 1.22
CA VAL A 344 18.91 -45.53 0.64
C VAL A 344 19.85 -46.58 1.26
N PRO A 345 21.06 -46.85 0.72
CA PRO A 345 22.06 -47.63 1.45
C PRO A 345 22.31 -47.06 2.86
N LYS A 346 22.57 -47.93 3.86
CA LYS A 346 22.71 -47.52 5.27
C LYS A 346 23.83 -46.48 5.46
N GLU A 347 24.91 -46.60 4.69
CA GLU A 347 26.09 -45.74 4.74
C GLU A 347 25.76 -44.28 4.35
N ASP A 348 25.08 -44.09 3.21
CA ASP A 348 24.78 -42.76 2.66
C ASP A 348 23.58 -42.06 3.34
N GLN A 349 22.72 -42.81 4.03
CA GLN A 349 21.46 -42.28 4.56
C GLN A 349 21.64 -41.09 5.51
N GLU A 350 22.59 -41.17 6.45
CA GLU A 350 22.87 -40.08 7.38
C GLU A 350 23.64 -38.93 6.71
N ALA A 351 24.56 -39.24 5.78
CA ALA A 351 25.33 -38.24 5.06
C ALA A 351 24.43 -37.35 4.18
N LEU A 352 23.49 -37.94 3.43
CA LEU A 352 22.50 -37.22 2.64
C LEU A 352 21.54 -36.42 3.52
N TRP A 353 21.11 -36.98 4.66
CA TRP A 353 20.24 -36.26 5.60
C TRP A 353 20.92 -35.01 6.18
N GLN A 354 22.16 -35.14 6.65
CA GLN A 354 22.91 -33.99 7.18
C GLN A 354 23.20 -32.94 6.10
N ARG A 355 23.49 -33.36 4.85
CA ARG A 355 23.67 -32.44 3.71
C ARG A 355 22.39 -31.65 3.41
N PHE A 356 21.24 -32.33 3.31
CA PHE A 356 19.94 -31.70 3.08
C PHE A 356 19.53 -30.77 4.23
N LYS A 357 19.72 -31.21 5.48
CA LYS A 357 19.45 -30.41 6.67
C LYS A 357 20.32 -29.16 6.74
N ALA A 358 21.62 -29.25 6.44
CA ALA A 358 22.52 -28.09 6.43
C ALA A 358 22.10 -27.01 5.42
N ALA A 359 21.62 -27.41 4.23
CA ALA A 359 21.05 -26.48 3.26
C ALA A 359 19.75 -25.82 3.76
N SER A 360 18.86 -26.60 4.41
CA SER A 360 17.63 -26.11 5.03
C SER A 360 17.91 -25.09 6.15
N ASP A 361 18.81 -25.45 7.08
CA ASP A 361 19.22 -24.61 8.21
C ASP A 361 19.83 -23.28 7.72
N ALA A 362 20.60 -23.29 6.63
CA ALA A 362 21.16 -22.08 6.02
C ALA A 362 20.07 -21.13 5.45
N ILE A 363 19.01 -21.68 4.85
CA ILE A 363 17.87 -20.90 4.36
C ILE A 363 17.08 -20.29 5.52
N TYR A 364 16.81 -21.07 6.58
CA TYR A 364 16.14 -20.54 7.78
C TYR A 364 17.01 -19.53 8.56
N ALA A 365 18.33 -19.68 8.56
CA ALA A 365 19.26 -18.70 9.13
C ALA A 365 19.22 -17.37 8.37
N LYS A 366 19.26 -17.41 7.02
CA LYS A 366 19.03 -16.23 6.17
C LYS A 366 17.67 -15.57 6.46
N ARG A 367 16.61 -16.38 6.62
CA ARG A 367 15.26 -15.89 6.98
C ARG A 367 15.28 -15.11 8.30
N LYS A 368 15.88 -15.69 9.34
CA LYS A 368 15.93 -15.12 10.69
C LYS A 368 16.74 -13.80 10.70
N ALA A 369 17.86 -13.76 9.98
CA ALA A 369 18.67 -12.55 9.83
C ALA A 369 17.90 -11.41 9.15
N TYR A 370 17.26 -11.68 8.00
CA TYR A 370 16.49 -10.68 7.25
C TYR A 370 15.34 -10.07 8.08
N PHE A 371 14.59 -10.89 8.82
CA PHE A 371 13.51 -10.37 9.67
C PHE A 371 14.01 -9.61 10.90
N GLU A 372 15.16 -9.97 11.47
CA GLU A 372 15.74 -9.22 12.59
C GLU A 372 16.32 -7.87 12.13
N GLU A 373 16.95 -7.81 10.96
CA GLU A 373 17.40 -6.55 10.33
C GLU A 373 16.21 -5.63 10.01
N LEU A 374 15.17 -6.15 9.36
CA LEU A 374 13.94 -5.40 9.07
C LEU A 374 13.24 -4.90 10.34
N LYS A 375 13.28 -5.69 11.42
CA LYS A 375 12.79 -5.32 12.76
C LYS A 375 13.64 -4.22 13.41
N VAL A 376 14.97 -4.23 13.23
CA VAL A 376 15.84 -3.11 13.65
C VAL A 376 15.52 -1.85 12.85
N GLU A 377 15.35 -1.94 11.53
CA GLU A 377 14.99 -0.80 10.67
C GLU A 377 13.61 -0.21 11.06
N PHE A 378 12.60 -1.06 11.24
CA PHE A 378 11.27 -0.66 11.68
C PHE A 378 11.28 -0.02 13.08
N ASN A 379 12.12 -0.50 14.00
CA ASN A 379 12.30 0.13 15.32
C ASN A 379 13.01 1.49 15.22
N ALA A 380 14.02 1.63 14.37
CA ALA A 380 14.67 2.91 14.10
C ALA A 380 13.69 3.92 13.47
N ASN A 381 12.84 3.47 12.55
CA ASN A 381 11.79 4.29 11.94
C ASN A 381 10.66 4.62 12.93
N LEU A 382 10.35 3.74 13.87
CA LEU A 382 9.40 4.00 14.96
C LEU A 382 9.90 5.12 15.87
N VAL A 383 11.18 5.13 16.26
CA VAL A 383 11.77 6.25 17.02
C VAL A 383 11.66 7.57 16.23
N LYS A 384 12.05 7.58 14.95
CA LYS A 384 11.94 8.77 14.08
C LYS A 384 10.48 9.26 13.94
N LYS A 385 9.50 8.36 13.80
CA LYS A 385 8.07 8.71 13.72
C LYS A 385 7.50 9.22 15.04
N LEU A 386 7.96 8.70 16.19
CA LEU A 386 7.62 9.24 17.51
C LEU A 386 8.20 10.66 17.73
N GLU A 387 9.40 10.95 17.22
CA GLU A 387 9.93 12.32 17.20
C GLU A 387 9.11 13.27 16.31
N LEU A 388 8.65 12.81 15.14
CA LEU A 388 7.77 13.61 14.29
C LEU A 388 6.42 13.87 14.96
N ILE A 389 5.84 12.89 15.65
CA ILE A 389 4.60 13.08 16.43
C ILE A 389 4.78 14.18 17.47
N LYS A 390 5.83 14.14 18.29
CA LYS A 390 6.12 15.20 19.28
C LYS A 390 6.20 16.59 18.66
N LYS A 391 6.89 16.70 17.51
CA LYS A 391 7.01 17.97 16.74
C LYS A 391 5.65 18.42 16.18
N VAL A 392 4.78 17.50 15.77
CA VAL A 392 3.41 17.81 15.31
C VAL A 392 2.47 18.16 16.47
N GLU A 393 2.64 17.59 17.67
CA GLU A 393 1.81 17.84 18.87
C GLU A 393 1.92 19.28 19.41
N GLU A 394 2.96 20.03 19.03
CA GLU A 394 3.08 21.48 19.29
C GLU A 394 2.06 22.32 18.50
N PHE A 395 1.65 21.87 17.31
CA PHE A 395 0.79 22.63 16.39
C PHE A 395 -0.70 22.70 16.80
N PRO A 396 -1.35 21.63 17.32
CA PRO A 396 -2.73 21.64 17.81
C PRO A 396 -3.14 22.75 18.79
N ASN A 397 -2.18 23.36 19.48
CA ASN A 397 -2.42 24.42 20.46
C ASN A 397 -1.95 25.80 19.96
N PHE A 398 -1.47 25.89 18.71
CA PHE A 398 -1.13 27.16 18.07
C PHE A 398 -2.40 27.98 17.79
N ASN A 399 -2.37 29.26 18.16
CA ASN A 399 -3.38 30.26 17.85
C ASN A 399 -2.70 31.62 17.64
N SER A 400 -3.14 32.38 16.63
CA SER A 400 -2.63 33.72 16.31
C SER A 400 -3.64 34.47 15.46
N ASP A 401 -3.68 35.80 15.60
CA ASP A 401 -4.49 36.68 14.74
C ASP A 401 -3.84 36.96 13.37
N LYS A 402 -2.58 36.54 13.13
CA LYS A 402 -1.85 36.84 11.87
C LYS A 402 -1.96 35.71 10.84
N ILE A 403 -2.46 36.05 9.66
CA ILE A 403 -2.58 35.15 8.49
C ILE A 403 -1.20 34.58 8.08
N THR A 404 -0.14 35.38 8.15
CA THR A 404 1.23 34.97 7.81
C THR A 404 1.71 33.81 8.68
N GLU A 405 1.54 33.91 10.00
CA GLU A 405 1.98 32.88 10.95
C GLU A 405 1.21 31.57 10.77
N TRP A 406 -0.09 31.63 10.46
CA TRP A 406 -0.87 30.46 10.04
C TRP A 406 -0.33 29.81 8.76
N ASN A 407 0.09 30.60 7.77
CA ASN A 407 0.65 30.09 6.53
C ASN A 407 2.03 29.46 6.74
N ASP A 408 2.90 30.05 7.56
CA ASP A 408 4.22 29.50 7.84
C ASP A 408 4.14 28.24 8.73
N LYS A 409 3.21 28.19 9.69
CA LYS A 409 2.88 26.95 10.41
C LYS A 409 2.25 25.89 9.49
N THR A 410 1.49 26.30 8.47
CA THR A 410 0.98 25.35 7.44
C THR A 410 2.13 24.74 6.63
N LYS A 411 3.12 25.53 6.19
CA LYS A 411 4.31 24.99 5.51
C LYS A 411 5.05 24.00 6.40
N ALA A 412 5.31 24.37 7.66
CA ALA A 412 6.05 23.53 8.60
C ALA A 412 5.34 22.18 8.90
N ILE A 413 4.01 22.15 9.04
CA ILE A 413 3.29 20.88 9.27
C ILE A 413 3.22 20.01 8.01
N LEU A 414 3.17 20.60 6.82
CA LEU A 414 3.26 19.87 5.54
C LEU A 414 4.67 19.30 5.30
N ASP A 415 5.73 19.99 5.71
CA ASP A 415 7.08 19.44 5.66
C ASP A 415 7.31 18.32 6.70
N LEU A 416 6.60 18.34 7.83
CA LEU A 416 6.52 17.20 8.75
C LEU A 416 5.74 16.02 8.15
N GLN A 417 4.70 16.27 7.34
CA GLN A 417 4.00 15.24 6.57
C GLN A 417 4.93 14.59 5.52
N LYS A 418 5.63 15.37 4.70
CA LYS A 418 6.60 14.82 3.73
C LYS A 418 7.67 13.95 4.40
N ARG A 419 8.18 14.38 5.57
CA ARG A 419 9.13 13.59 6.38
C ARG A 419 8.51 12.33 6.98
N TRP A 420 7.23 12.34 7.29
CA TRP A 420 6.50 11.17 7.79
C TRP A 420 6.26 10.13 6.70
N GLU A 421 5.92 10.57 5.49
CA GLU A 421 5.71 9.74 4.29
C GLU A 421 7.02 9.17 3.75
N ALA A 422 8.11 9.94 3.79
CA ALA A 422 9.46 9.49 3.42
C ALA A 422 10.11 8.51 4.42
N LEU A 423 9.51 8.31 5.60
CA LEU A 423 9.96 7.29 6.55
C LEU A 423 9.20 5.99 6.32
N GLY A 424 9.92 4.87 6.28
CA GLY A 424 9.39 3.55 5.94
C GLY A 424 8.49 2.89 7.00
N GLY A 425 8.47 1.56 6.98
CA GLY A 425 7.66 0.74 7.86
C GLY A 425 7.96 0.93 9.35
N VAL A 426 6.98 0.57 10.18
CA VAL A 426 7.08 0.48 11.65
C VAL A 426 6.39 -0.80 12.11
N PRO A 427 6.69 -1.34 13.31
CA PRO A 427 6.12 -2.61 13.78
C PRO A 427 4.58 -2.59 13.76
N LYS A 428 3.97 -3.65 13.21
CA LYS A 428 2.52 -3.72 12.91
C LYS A 428 1.65 -3.39 14.14
N ASP A 429 2.08 -3.81 15.32
CA ASP A 429 1.36 -3.65 16.59
C ASP A 429 1.22 -2.18 17.01
N ARG A 430 2.27 -1.38 16.75
CA ARG A 430 2.32 0.06 17.07
C ARG A 430 1.89 0.95 15.90
N ALA A 431 1.88 0.43 14.68
CA ALA A 431 1.56 1.19 13.47
C ALA A 431 0.21 1.93 13.55
N LYS A 432 -0.84 1.29 14.07
CA LYS A 432 -2.18 1.90 14.21
C LYS A 432 -2.23 3.03 15.24
N GLU A 433 -1.54 2.86 16.37
CA GLU A 433 -1.44 3.85 17.46
C GLU A 433 -0.68 5.10 16.98
N ILE A 434 0.50 4.89 16.38
CA ILE A 434 1.39 5.92 15.85
C ILE A 434 0.72 6.71 14.71
N ASN A 435 0.07 6.02 13.77
CA ASN A 435 -0.66 6.65 12.67
C ASN A 435 -1.85 7.50 13.18
N ARG A 436 -2.64 6.97 14.13
CA ARG A 436 -3.75 7.71 14.77
C ARG A 436 -3.25 8.96 15.52
N ALA A 437 -2.15 8.88 16.25
CA ALA A 437 -1.59 10.01 16.98
C ALA A 437 -1.19 11.17 16.05
N PHE A 438 -0.45 10.86 14.98
CA PHE A 438 -0.03 11.84 13.98
C PHE A 438 -1.24 12.55 13.33
N TRP A 439 -2.20 11.80 12.78
CA TRP A 439 -3.33 12.39 12.06
C TRP A 439 -4.34 13.08 12.98
N ASN A 440 -4.49 12.68 14.24
CA ASN A 440 -5.32 13.41 15.21
C ASN A 440 -4.79 14.83 15.44
N SER A 441 -3.48 14.97 15.68
CA SER A 441 -2.83 16.27 15.88
C SER A 441 -2.85 17.11 14.61
N PHE A 442 -2.56 16.50 13.45
CA PHE A 442 -2.68 17.15 12.14
C PHE A 442 -4.10 17.69 11.89
N LYS A 443 -5.13 16.85 12.06
CA LYS A 443 -6.54 17.22 11.90
C LYS A 443 -6.97 18.32 12.86
N LYS A 444 -6.49 18.32 14.11
CA LYS A 444 -6.77 19.39 15.08
C LYS A 444 -6.16 20.73 14.65
N PHE A 445 -4.92 20.76 14.16
CA PHE A 445 -4.34 22.00 13.60
C PHE A 445 -5.15 22.56 12.42
N PHE A 446 -5.51 21.72 11.44
CA PHE A 446 -6.31 22.18 10.29
C PHE A 446 -7.75 22.56 10.66
N SER A 447 -8.34 21.93 11.70
CA SER A 447 -9.62 22.37 12.27
C SER A 447 -9.53 23.78 12.87
N ASN A 448 -8.50 24.06 13.67
CA ASN A 448 -8.27 25.39 14.24
C ASN A 448 -8.01 26.43 13.13
N LYS A 449 -7.22 26.09 12.11
CA LYS A 449 -7.00 26.95 10.93
C LYS A 449 -8.33 27.28 10.25
N ASN A 450 -9.16 26.28 9.95
CA ASN A 450 -10.46 26.50 9.31
C ASN A 450 -11.38 27.39 10.17
N GLN A 451 -11.38 27.21 11.50
CA GLN A 451 -12.13 28.06 12.42
C GLN A 451 -11.64 29.52 12.42
N PHE A 452 -10.32 29.75 12.37
CA PHE A 452 -9.73 31.09 12.24
C PHE A 452 -10.12 31.77 10.92
N PHE A 453 -9.93 31.10 9.77
CA PHE A 453 -10.26 31.66 8.46
C PHE A 453 -11.78 31.87 8.29
N LYS A 454 -12.62 31.00 8.85
CA LYS A 454 -14.07 31.22 8.95
C LYS A 454 -14.38 32.47 9.77
N GLY A 455 -13.85 32.59 11.00
CA GLY A 455 -14.07 33.77 11.84
C GLY A 455 -13.58 35.07 11.20
N LEU A 456 -12.52 35.03 10.39
CA LEU A 456 -12.06 36.17 9.59
C LEU A 456 -13.02 36.50 8.44
N LYS A 457 -13.60 35.51 7.77
CA LYS A 457 -14.65 35.70 6.75
C LYS A 457 -15.91 36.30 7.38
N ASP A 458 -16.37 35.74 8.49
CA ASP A 458 -17.57 36.19 9.20
C ASP A 458 -17.41 37.65 9.68
N LYS A 459 -16.24 38.04 10.21
CA LYS A 459 -15.89 39.44 10.54
C LYS A 459 -15.90 40.37 9.32
N ARG A 460 -15.41 39.91 8.16
CA ARG A 460 -15.42 40.69 6.90
C ARG A 460 -16.86 40.89 6.39
N GLU A 461 -17.71 39.88 6.51
CA GLU A 461 -19.12 39.94 6.15
C GLU A 461 -19.91 40.90 7.07
N GLU A 462 -19.63 40.87 8.38
CA GLU A 462 -20.23 41.83 9.32
C GLU A 462 -19.79 43.27 9.01
N ASN A 463 -18.50 43.48 8.68
CA ASN A 463 -18.01 44.78 8.19
C ASN A 463 -18.71 45.20 6.89
N LEU A 464 -19.00 44.29 5.96
CA LEU A 464 -19.73 44.59 4.73
C LEU A 464 -21.14 45.10 5.04
N ILE A 465 -21.89 44.39 5.89
CA ILE A 465 -23.23 44.80 6.34
C ILE A 465 -23.18 46.16 7.06
N ARG A 466 -22.15 46.42 7.88
CA ARG A 466 -21.93 47.73 8.49
C ARG A 466 -21.68 48.83 7.44
N LYS A 467 -20.82 48.60 6.43
CA LYS A 467 -20.52 49.58 5.37
C LYS A 467 -21.70 49.81 4.42
N GLN A 468 -22.49 48.79 4.09
CA GLN A 468 -23.76 48.94 3.37
C GLN A 468 -24.76 49.85 4.13
N LYS A 469 -24.84 49.72 5.45
CA LYS A 469 -25.66 50.63 6.28
C LYS A 469 -25.13 52.07 6.28
N LEU A 470 -23.82 52.29 6.17
CA LEU A 470 -23.23 53.64 6.02
C LEU A 470 -23.53 54.23 4.63
N ILE A 471 -23.45 53.44 3.56
CA ILE A 471 -23.85 53.83 2.20
C ILE A 471 -25.31 54.26 2.18
N ALA A 472 -26.23 53.42 2.66
CA ALA A 472 -27.67 53.73 2.70
C ALA A 472 -28.04 54.93 3.60
N ARG A 473 -27.14 55.38 4.49
CA ARG A 473 -27.26 56.66 5.22
C ARG A 473 -26.72 57.83 4.40
N ALA A 474 -25.58 57.67 3.74
CA ALA A 474 -24.99 58.71 2.88
C ALA A 474 -25.86 59.00 1.63
N GLU A 475 -26.39 57.95 0.97
CA GLU A 475 -27.29 58.07 -0.18
C GLU A 475 -28.58 58.84 0.17
N LYS A 476 -29.09 58.71 1.41
CA LYS A 476 -30.25 59.48 1.91
C LYS A 476 -29.93 60.95 2.25
N LEU A 477 -28.65 61.29 2.34
CA LEU A 477 -28.16 62.63 2.66
C LEU A 477 -27.59 63.36 1.44
N LYS A 478 -27.34 62.66 0.33
CA LYS A 478 -26.63 63.19 -0.85
C LYS A 478 -27.34 64.36 -1.54
N ASP A 479 -28.67 64.42 -1.40
CA ASP A 479 -29.59 65.39 -2.04
C ASP A 479 -30.15 66.42 -1.02
N SER A 480 -29.58 66.49 0.19
CA SER A 480 -30.11 67.33 1.29
C SER A 480 -29.56 68.76 1.24
N GLU A 481 -30.46 69.74 1.13
CA GLU A 481 -30.12 71.18 1.13
C GLU A 481 -29.71 71.74 2.51
N GLU A 482 -29.68 70.92 3.57
CA GLU A 482 -29.33 71.34 4.95
C GLU A 482 -27.80 71.44 5.13
N TRP A 483 -27.15 72.28 4.33
CA TRP A 483 -25.71 72.19 3.98
C TRP A 483 -24.71 71.99 5.12
N ASP A 484 -24.85 72.67 6.27
CA ASP A 484 -23.89 72.53 7.38
C ASP A 484 -24.18 71.32 8.27
N SER A 485 -25.44 71.10 8.60
CA SER A 485 -25.93 69.94 9.34
C SER A 485 -25.63 68.64 8.60
N THR A 486 -25.95 68.57 7.30
CA THR A 486 -25.63 67.42 6.45
C THR A 486 -24.13 67.27 6.20
N SER A 487 -23.35 68.35 6.11
CA SER A 487 -21.89 68.24 6.05
C SER A 487 -21.29 67.62 7.31
N GLN A 488 -21.80 67.95 8.49
CA GLN A 488 -21.37 67.31 9.75
C GLN A 488 -21.79 65.83 9.79
N LYS A 489 -23.04 65.50 9.44
CA LYS A 489 -23.53 64.12 9.34
C LYS A 489 -22.66 63.26 8.39
N LEU A 490 -22.35 63.76 7.19
CA LEU A 490 -21.50 63.05 6.23
C LEU A 490 -20.04 62.92 6.69
N LYS A 491 -19.46 63.93 7.34
CA LYS A 491 -18.12 63.83 7.95
C LYS A 491 -18.06 62.76 9.05
N ASN A 492 -19.11 62.63 9.86
CA ASN A 492 -19.21 61.58 10.87
C ASN A 492 -19.34 60.20 10.22
N LEU A 493 -20.15 60.04 9.18
CA LEU A 493 -20.23 58.79 8.41
C LEU A 493 -18.88 58.43 7.74
N GLN A 494 -18.10 59.42 7.29
CA GLN A 494 -16.74 59.21 6.78
C GLN A 494 -15.73 58.82 7.87
N ALA A 495 -15.98 59.15 9.15
CA ALA A 495 -15.21 58.65 10.28
C ALA A 495 -15.62 57.20 10.63
N GLU A 496 -16.93 56.94 10.80
CA GLU A 496 -17.48 55.58 10.98
C GLU A 496 -16.98 54.62 9.89
N TRP A 497 -16.91 55.07 8.63
CA TRP A 497 -16.41 54.29 7.50
C TRP A 497 -14.94 53.84 7.63
N ARG A 498 -14.09 54.68 8.26
CA ARG A 498 -12.66 54.40 8.49
C ARG A 498 -12.45 53.49 9.70
N GLU A 499 -13.34 53.57 10.69
CA GLU A 499 -13.33 52.71 11.87
C GLU A 499 -13.81 51.29 11.56
N VAL A 500 -14.85 51.14 10.72
CA VAL A 500 -15.28 49.81 10.26
C VAL A 500 -14.18 49.17 9.41
N GLY A 501 -13.81 47.93 9.75
CA GLY A 501 -12.65 47.22 9.20
C GLY A 501 -12.79 46.76 7.74
N PRO A 502 -11.90 45.87 7.27
CA PRO A 502 -11.93 45.36 5.90
C PRO A 502 -13.17 44.50 5.63
N VAL A 503 -13.68 44.62 4.40
CA VAL A 503 -14.78 43.83 3.83
C VAL A 503 -14.19 42.76 2.88
N PRO A 504 -14.99 41.83 2.31
CA PRO A 504 -14.48 40.85 1.35
C PRO A 504 -13.90 41.54 0.09
N GLU A 505 -12.73 41.09 -0.37
CA GLU A 505 -11.95 41.79 -1.40
C GLU A 505 -12.73 41.98 -2.72
N LYS A 506 -13.52 40.97 -3.12
CA LYS A 506 -14.36 40.98 -4.33
C LYS A 506 -15.35 42.17 -4.40
N VAL A 507 -15.88 42.62 -3.26
CA VAL A 507 -16.85 43.75 -3.20
C VAL A 507 -16.23 45.07 -2.69
N LYS A 508 -14.99 45.03 -2.20
CA LYS A 508 -14.30 46.17 -1.56
C LYS A 508 -14.21 47.42 -2.44
N LYS A 509 -13.89 47.24 -3.73
CA LYS A 509 -13.80 48.34 -4.72
C LYS A 509 -15.16 48.99 -4.95
N GLU A 510 -16.19 48.19 -5.23
CA GLU A 510 -17.56 48.66 -5.48
C GLU A 510 -18.16 49.36 -4.24
N THR A 511 -18.04 48.73 -3.06
CA THR A 511 -18.59 49.25 -1.80
C THR A 511 -17.95 50.62 -1.48
N TYR A 512 -16.65 50.79 -1.72
CA TYR A 512 -15.97 52.08 -1.54
C TYR A 512 -16.39 53.13 -2.57
N ALA A 513 -16.52 52.76 -3.85
CA ALA A 513 -16.98 53.68 -4.90
C ALA A 513 -18.37 54.25 -4.56
N ARG A 514 -19.35 53.39 -4.27
CA ARG A 514 -20.73 53.81 -3.94
C ARG A 514 -20.79 54.75 -2.72
N PHE A 515 -19.97 54.51 -1.69
CA PHE A 515 -19.87 55.41 -0.54
C PHE A 515 -19.22 56.77 -0.90
N LYS A 516 -18.15 56.74 -1.69
CA LYS A 516 -17.44 57.93 -2.14
C LYS A 516 -18.33 58.80 -3.03
N ASP A 517 -19.00 58.21 -4.02
CA ASP A 517 -19.84 58.95 -4.97
C ASP A 517 -21.04 59.62 -4.29
N ALA A 518 -21.66 58.97 -3.30
CA ALA A 518 -22.71 59.56 -2.47
C ALA A 518 -22.21 60.77 -1.63
N CYS A 519 -20.96 60.73 -1.14
CA CYS A 519 -20.35 61.87 -0.46
C CYS A 519 -19.99 62.99 -1.43
N ASP A 520 -19.32 62.65 -2.54
CA ASP A 520 -18.80 63.59 -3.52
C ASP A 520 -19.94 64.33 -4.24
N HIS A 521 -21.10 63.69 -4.46
CA HIS A 521 -22.32 64.35 -4.97
C HIS A 521 -22.69 65.58 -4.14
N PHE A 522 -22.92 65.40 -2.84
CA PHE A 522 -23.27 66.48 -1.92
C PHE A 522 -22.17 67.55 -1.84
N PHE A 523 -20.89 67.15 -1.74
CA PHE A 523 -19.80 68.12 -1.62
C PHE A 523 -19.55 68.90 -2.92
N ASN A 524 -19.80 68.31 -4.10
CA ASN A 524 -19.77 69.01 -5.38
C ASN A 524 -20.96 69.96 -5.51
N GLN A 525 -22.19 69.52 -5.20
CA GLN A 525 -23.37 70.39 -5.24
C GLN A 525 -23.22 71.60 -4.29
N ARG A 526 -22.72 71.38 -3.07
CA ARG A 526 -22.36 72.45 -2.13
C ARG A 526 -21.28 73.37 -2.70
N ARG A 527 -20.28 72.83 -3.42
CA ARG A 527 -19.19 73.61 -4.02
C ARG A 527 -19.68 74.48 -5.16
N ASP A 528 -20.54 73.97 -6.04
CA ASP A 528 -21.08 74.73 -7.16
C ASP A 528 -22.09 75.80 -6.71
N GLN A 529 -22.90 75.56 -5.67
CA GLN A 529 -23.70 76.62 -5.04
C GLN A 529 -22.80 77.75 -4.50
N ASN A 530 -21.75 77.42 -3.75
CA ASN A 530 -20.81 78.43 -3.23
C ASN A 530 -20.06 79.17 -4.36
N LYS A 531 -19.83 78.53 -5.51
CA LYS A 531 -19.13 79.08 -6.68
C LYS A 531 -19.94 80.16 -7.39
N GLU A 532 -21.27 80.13 -7.33
CA GLU A 532 -22.12 81.23 -7.78
C GLU A 532 -21.95 82.45 -6.87
N SER A 533 -22.06 82.29 -5.55
CA SER A 533 -21.77 83.38 -4.60
C SER A 533 -20.32 83.89 -4.67
N PHE A 534 -19.34 83.04 -4.98
CA PHE A 534 -17.96 83.48 -5.22
C PHE A 534 -17.83 84.30 -6.52
N ARG A 535 -18.54 83.94 -7.59
CA ARG A 535 -18.59 84.75 -8.83
C ARG A 535 -19.17 86.13 -8.57
N GLU A 536 -20.29 86.22 -7.84
CA GLU A 536 -20.86 87.51 -7.43
C GLU A 536 -19.83 88.38 -6.68
N TYR A 537 -19.00 87.76 -5.82
CA TYR A 537 -17.93 88.47 -5.12
C TYR A 537 -16.78 88.87 -6.06
N ASP A 538 -16.35 88.01 -6.99
CA ASP A 538 -15.32 88.32 -7.98
C ASP A 538 -15.76 89.43 -8.97
N GLU A 539 -17.05 89.50 -9.29
CA GLU A 539 -17.66 90.59 -10.08
C GLU A 539 -17.73 91.89 -9.26
N ASN A 540 -18.18 91.84 -8.00
CA ASN A 540 -18.13 92.99 -7.07
C ASN A 540 -16.69 93.50 -6.84
N LEU A 541 -15.69 92.62 -6.88
CA LEU A 541 -14.26 92.94 -6.83
C LEU A 541 -13.85 93.73 -8.09
N SER A 542 -14.13 93.20 -9.27
CA SER A 542 -13.82 93.85 -10.55
C SER A 542 -14.45 95.26 -10.65
N LEU A 543 -15.72 95.42 -10.25
CA LEU A 543 -16.38 96.72 -10.24
C LEU A 543 -15.72 97.72 -9.28
N LYS A 544 -15.23 97.26 -8.11
CA LYS A 544 -14.52 98.10 -7.14
C LYS A 544 -13.11 98.47 -7.60
N GLU A 545 -12.41 97.58 -8.30
CA GLU A 545 -11.11 97.88 -8.93
C GLU A 545 -11.29 98.90 -10.07
N GLN A 546 -12.30 98.74 -10.92
CA GLN A 546 -12.64 99.71 -11.99
C GLN A 546 -12.95 101.11 -11.44
N ILE A 547 -13.66 101.23 -10.31
CA ILE A 547 -13.90 102.52 -9.66
C ILE A 547 -12.59 103.10 -9.11
N CYS A 548 -11.71 102.29 -8.50
CA CYS A 548 -10.41 102.76 -8.05
C CYS A 548 -9.55 103.29 -9.22
N ASP A 549 -9.53 102.59 -10.37
CA ASP A 549 -8.80 103.09 -11.55
C ASP A 549 -9.47 104.31 -12.20
N ARG A 550 -10.81 104.46 -12.13
CA ARG A 550 -11.50 105.67 -12.63
C ARG A 550 -11.23 106.90 -11.74
N ILE A 551 -11.28 106.79 -10.42
CA ILE A 551 -10.90 107.89 -9.51
C ILE A 551 -9.41 108.23 -9.70
N LYS A 552 -8.55 107.24 -9.93
CA LYS A 552 -7.12 107.42 -10.23
C LYS A 552 -6.90 108.13 -11.57
N ALA A 553 -7.67 107.83 -12.62
CA ALA A 553 -7.65 108.55 -13.89
C ALA A 553 -8.12 110.01 -13.72
N LEU A 554 -9.21 110.24 -12.98
CA LEU A 554 -9.68 111.60 -12.63
C LEU A 554 -8.62 112.38 -11.82
N SER A 555 -7.87 111.72 -10.94
CA SER A 555 -6.77 112.34 -10.19
C SER A 555 -5.59 112.81 -11.05
N ALA A 556 -5.53 112.41 -12.33
CA ALA A 556 -4.53 112.82 -13.30
C ALA A 556 -5.07 113.81 -14.36
N SER A 557 -6.31 114.28 -14.20
CA SER A 557 -6.95 115.28 -15.07
C SER A 557 -6.80 116.69 -14.50
N ASP A 558 -6.48 117.67 -15.35
CA ASP A 558 -6.52 119.10 -14.99
C ASP A 558 -7.95 119.62 -14.77
N LYS A 559 -8.96 118.88 -15.21
CA LYS A 559 -10.38 119.13 -14.91
C LYS A 559 -10.90 118.03 -14.00
N VAL A 560 -11.01 118.37 -12.71
CA VAL A 560 -11.60 117.52 -11.68
C VAL A 560 -13.07 117.93 -11.53
N ASN A 561 -14.00 117.01 -11.80
CA ASN A 561 -15.42 117.23 -11.51
C ASN A 561 -15.75 116.68 -10.11
N GLN A 562 -16.25 117.53 -9.22
CA GLN A 562 -16.52 117.18 -7.82
C GLN A 562 -17.68 116.15 -7.71
N ASP A 563 -18.74 116.33 -8.51
CA ASP A 563 -19.92 115.47 -8.48
C ASP A 563 -19.62 114.04 -8.97
N GLU A 564 -18.79 113.88 -10.01
CA GLU A 564 -18.38 112.56 -10.49
C GLU A 564 -17.58 111.78 -9.43
N ILE A 565 -16.81 112.48 -8.57
CA ILE A 565 -16.12 111.84 -7.45
C ILE A 565 -17.12 111.41 -6.38
N TYR A 566 -18.15 112.21 -6.07
CA TYR A 566 -19.21 111.82 -5.15
C TYR A 566 -19.96 110.57 -5.64
N ASP A 567 -20.35 110.53 -6.91
CA ASP A 567 -21.02 109.36 -7.52
C ASP A 567 -20.14 108.11 -7.50
N LEU A 568 -18.83 108.24 -7.75
CA LEU A 568 -17.89 107.10 -7.69
C LEU A 568 -17.65 106.62 -6.26
N VAL A 569 -17.59 107.51 -5.28
CA VAL A 569 -17.50 107.16 -3.85
C VAL A 569 -18.78 106.44 -3.40
N ASP A 570 -19.97 106.88 -3.82
CA ASP A 570 -21.22 106.19 -3.50
C ASP A 570 -21.39 104.86 -4.22
N SER A 571 -20.95 104.76 -5.49
CA SER A 571 -20.88 103.51 -6.23
C SER A 571 -19.99 102.49 -5.52
N PHE A 572 -18.80 102.90 -5.05
CA PHE A 572 -17.89 102.02 -4.31
C PHE A 572 -18.49 101.51 -2.99
N ASN A 573 -19.25 102.35 -2.28
CA ASN A 573 -19.86 101.98 -1.00
C ASN A 573 -21.19 101.21 -1.13
N SER A 574 -21.84 101.23 -2.30
CA SER A 574 -23.08 100.50 -2.57
C SER A 574 -22.87 99.11 -3.18
N ILE A 575 -21.79 98.89 -3.93
CA ILE A 575 -21.38 97.55 -4.41
C ILE A 575 -21.14 96.61 -3.22
N GLY A 576 -21.53 95.35 -3.35
CA GLY A 576 -21.60 94.36 -2.28
C GLY A 576 -20.27 93.79 -1.78
N PHE A 577 -20.33 92.57 -1.22
CA PHE A 577 -19.18 91.90 -0.63
C PHE A 577 -18.14 91.44 -1.66
N VAL A 578 -16.89 91.40 -1.22
CA VAL A 578 -15.68 91.16 -2.02
C VAL A 578 -14.99 89.90 -1.46
N PRO A 579 -14.23 89.12 -2.25
CA PRO A 579 -13.58 87.90 -1.80
C PRO A 579 -12.68 88.16 -0.60
N LYS A 580 -12.70 87.28 0.42
CA LYS A 580 -12.12 87.56 1.75
C LYS A 580 -10.61 87.87 1.73
N ASN A 581 -9.89 87.37 0.74
CA ASN A 581 -8.48 87.65 0.45
C ASN A 581 -8.21 89.02 -0.23
N ALA A 582 -9.24 89.64 -0.81
CA ALA A 582 -9.17 90.89 -1.56
C ALA A 582 -9.72 92.10 -0.78
N ILE A 583 -10.65 91.90 0.19
CA ILE A 583 -11.27 92.97 1.00
C ILE A 583 -10.25 94.03 1.47
N GLY A 584 -9.17 93.60 2.13
CA GLY A 584 -8.16 94.52 2.67
C GLY A 584 -7.32 95.23 1.60
N LYS A 585 -7.11 94.59 0.44
CA LYS A 585 -6.37 95.19 -0.69
C LYS A 585 -7.18 96.32 -1.32
N ILE A 586 -8.44 96.05 -1.62
CA ILE A 586 -9.32 96.99 -2.32
C ILE A 586 -9.69 98.18 -1.43
N ALA A 587 -9.92 97.96 -0.12
CA ALA A 587 -10.10 99.06 0.83
C ALA A 587 -8.86 99.98 0.88
N HIS A 588 -7.66 99.40 0.90
CA HIS A 588 -6.41 100.17 0.91
C HIS A 588 -6.11 100.84 -0.45
N GLN A 589 -6.41 100.21 -1.58
CA GLN A 589 -6.30 100.84 -2.91
C GLN A 589 -7.23 102.04 -3.04
N PHE A 590 -8.49 101.90 -2.61
CA PHE A 590 -9.46 103.00 -2.58
C PHE A 590 -8.95 104.15 -1.69
N GLU A 591 -8.49 103.86 -0.47
CA GLU A 591 -7.92 104.87 0.44
C GLU A 591 -6.68 105.55 -0.15
N GLN A 592 -5.78 104.82 -0.83
CA GLN A 592 -4.62 105.40 -1.51
C GLN A 592 -5.00 106.29 -2.70
N VAL A 593 -5.97 105.87 -3.52
CA VAL A 593 -6.42 106.65 -4.67
C VAL A 593 -7.17 107.91 -4.22
N VAL A 594 -8.04 107.80 -3.22
CA VAL A 594 -8.71 108.93 -2.58
C VAL A 594 -7.69 109.90 -1.95
N ALA A 595 -6.67 109.39 -1.25
CA ALA A 595 -5.61 110.24 -0.69
C ALA A 595 -4.80 110.97 -1.78
N LYS A 596 -4.54 110.31 -2.92
CA LYS A 596 -3.88 110.92 -4.08
C LYS A 596 -4.75 112.00 -4.72
N MET A 597 -6.04 111.72 -4.93
CA MET A 597 -7.03 112.69 -5.39
C MET A 597 -7.04 113.94 -4.49
N LEU A 598 -7.15 113.75 -3.17
CA LEU A 598 -7.10 114.83 -2.18
C LEU A 598 -5.74 115.57 -2.11
N SER A 599 -4.67 115.01 -2.68
CA SER A 599 -3.36 115.68 -2.77
C SER A 599 -3.10 116.41 -4.09
N ASN A 600 -4.03 116.36 -5.05
CA ASN A 600 -3.87 117.03 -6.34
C ASN A 600 -3.95 118.57 -6.17
N PRO A 601 -2.94 119.34 -6.61
CA PRO A 601 -2.94 120.81 -6.52
C PRO A 601 -4.07 121.51 -7.27
N SER A 602 -4.67 120.86 -8.27
CA SER A 602 -5.76 121.41 -9.10
C SER A 602 -7.14 121.42 -8.41
N ILE A 603 -7.25 120.90 -7.17
CA ILE A 603 -8.43 121.06 -6.31
C ILE A 603 -8.20 122.24 -5.36
N ASP A 604 -9.17 123.16 -5.26
CA ASP A 604 -9.13 124.25 -4.26
C ASP A 604 -9.07 123.72 -2.82
N GLU A 605 -8.53 124.52 -1.89
CA GLU A 605 -8.45 124.17 -0.47
C GLU A 605 -9.83 123.94 0.17
N GLY A 606 -10.86 124.67 -0.28
CA GLY A 606 -12.25 124.48 0.12
C GLY A 606 -12.84 123.17 -0.41
N ASP A 607 -12.77 122.95 -1.73
CA ASP A 607 -13.33 121.74 -2.37
C ASP A 607 -12.67 120.45 -1.89
N ARG A 608 -11.37 120.51 -1.59
CA ARG A 608 -10.60 119.41 -0.98
C ARG A 608 -11.06 119.11 0.45
N MET A 609 -11.44 120.14 1.22
CA MET A 609 -12.00 119.97 2.57
C MET A 609 -13.41 119.36 2.50
N ASP A 610 -14.27 119.91 1.64
CA ASP A 610 -15.63 119.41 1.40
C ASP A 610 -15.62 117.93 0.96
N LEU A 611 -14.78 117.55 0.00
CA LEU A 611 -14.63 116.17 -0.46
C LEU A 611 -14.13 115.23 0.66
N LYS A 612 -13.13 115.67 1.44
CA LYS A 612 -12.63 114.90 2.59
C LYS A 612 -13.71 114.67 3.64
N ASN A 613 -14.50 115.70 3.94
CA ASN A 613 -15.59 115.65 4.91
C ASN A 613 -16.71 114.70 4.46
N TYR A 614 -17.11 114.76 3.18
CA TYR A 614 -18.07 113.83 2.57
C TYR A 614 -17.62 112.37 2.72
N ILE A 615 -16.38 112.06 2.34
CA ILE A 615 -15.84 110.69 2.40
C ILE A 615 -15.80 110.16 3.84
N GLU A 616 -15.45 111.00 4.81
CA GLU A 616 -15.47 110.63 6.23
C GLU A 616 -16.90 110.30 6.71
N VAL A 617 -17.91 111.08 6.32
CA VAL A 617 -19.32 110.79 6.68
C VAL A 617 -19.82 109.51 6.00
N LYS A 618 -19.53 109.29 4.72
CA LYS A 618 -19.92 108.04 4.02
C LYS A 618 -19.26 106.81 4.66
N LYS A 619 -17.96 106.88 4.96
CA LYS A 619 -17.24 105.81 5.68
C LYS A 619 -17.83 105.55 7.07
N LEU A 620 -18.24 106.57 7.81
CA LEU A 620 -18.95 106.40 9.09
C LEU A 620 -20.32 105.74 8.90
N ARG A 621 -21.09 106.18 7.90
CA ARG A 621 -22.44 105.69 7.58
C ARG A 621 -22.46 104.20 7.26
N GLY A 622 -21.42 103.70 6.59
CA GLY A 622 -21.21 102.27 6.30
C GLY A 622 -20.77 101.41 7.50
N THR A 623 -20.48 101.97 8.68
CA THR A 623 -20.12 101.18 9.86
C THR A 623 -21.32 100.79 10.72
N LEU A 624 -21.24 99.64 11.38
CA LEU A 624 -22.17 99.28 12.46
C LEU A 624 -22.22 100.39 13.53
N GLY A 625 -23.44 100.87 13.83
CA GLY A 625 -23.68 102.02 14.70
C GLY A 625 -23.37 103.39 14.08
N GLY A 626 -23.17 103.49 12.76
CA GLY A 626 -22.74 104.68 12.03
C GLY A 626 -23.57 105.94 12.32
N HIS A 627 -24.90 105.84 12.24
CA HIS A 627 -25.81 106.96 12.51
C HIS A 627 -25.58 107.59 13.91
N ARG A 628 -25.37 106.77 14.96
CA ARG A 628 -25.08 107.26 16.32
C ARG A 628 -23.67 107.87 16.45
N LYS A 629 -22.72 107.49 15.59
CA LYS A 629 -21.39 108.13 15.51
C LYS A 629 -21.48 109.49 14.80
N ILE A 630 -22.28 109.57 13.74
CA ILE A 630 -22.55 110.80 12.98
C ILE A 630 -23.21 111.85 13.87
N GLN A 631 -24.33 111.53 14.55
CA GLN A 631 -24.99 112.41 15.53
C GLN A 631 -24.03 112.92 16.63
N LYS A 632 -23.13 112.07 17.13
CA LYS A 632 -22.11 112.46 18.11
C LYS A 632 -21.09 113.46 17.54
N LYS A 633 -20.67 113.28 16.28
CA LYS A 633 -19.81 114.26 15.60
C LYS A 633 -20.54 115.57 15.35
N GLU A 634 -21.78 115.51 14.85
CA GLU A 634 -22.64 116.68 14.63
C GLU A 634 -22.74 117.55 15.89
N HIS A 635 -23.11 116.96 17.03
CA HIS A 635 -23.25 117.68 18.29
C HIS A 635 -21.91 118.25 18.80
N ALA A 636 -20.81 117.51 18.63
CA ALA A 636 -19.48 118.00 18.98
C ALA A 636 -19.01 119.16 18.09
N ILE A 637 -19.30 119.12 16.79
CA ILE A 637 -19.02 120.17 15.81
C ILE A 637 -19.85 121.41 16.12
N ARG A 638 -21.18 121.29 16.32
CA ARG A 638 -22.05 122.39 16.73
C ARG A 638 -21.56 123.05 18.03
N LYS A 639 -21.12 122.27 19.02
CA LYS A 639 -20.55 122.80 20.27
C LYS A 639 -19.22 123.53 20.05
N LYS A 640 -18.33 123.02 19.19
CA LYS A 640 -17.08 123.70 18.81
C LYS A 640 -17.34 125.01 18.07
N ILE A 641 -18.28 125.04 17.13
CA ILE A 641 -18.67 126.25 16.40
C ILE A 641 -19.12 127.33 17.38
N SER A 642 -20.06 127.01 18.28
CA SER A 642 -20.53 127.96 19.29
C SER A 642 -19.43 128.42 20.26
N ALA A 643 -18.47 127.56 20.61
CA ALA A 643 -17.31 127.95 21.41
C ALA A 643 -16.42 128.95 20.65
N LEU A 644 -16.04 128.66 19.41
CA LEU A 644 -15.21 129.55 18.58
C LEU A 644 -15.92 130.87 18.25
N GLU A 645 -17.24 130.86 18.02
CA GLU A 645 -18.03 132.08 17.82
C GLU A 645 -18.00 132.99 19.06
N ASN A 646 -18.09 132.40 20.26
CA ASN A 646 -17.93 133.14 21.52
C ASN A 646 -16.48 133.61 21.74
N ASP A 647 -15.48 132.77 21.46
CA ASP A 647 -14.06 133.12 21.62
C ASP A 647 -13.65 134.24 20.66
N ILE A 648 -14.03 134.16 19.38
CA ILE A 648 -13.82 135.22 18.38
C ILE A 648 -14.51 136.53 18.81
N GLY A 649 -15.76 136.46 19.28
CA GLY A 649 -16.47 137.62 19.82
C GLY A 649 -15.72 138.25 21.01
N THR A 650 -15.26 137.42 21.94
CA THR A 650 -14.51 137.85 23.13
C THR A 650 -13.15 138.46 22.76
N TRP A 651 -12.44 137.87 21.80
CA TRP A 651 -11.14 138.39 21.34
C TRP A 651 -11.29 139.69 20.55
N ASN A 652 -12.33 139.82 19.71
CA ASN A 652 -12.65 141.07 19.03
C ASN A 652 -12.99 142.20 20.03
N THR A 653 -13.86 141.94 21.01
CA THR A 653 -14.14 142.90 22.09
C THR A 653 -12.88 143.28 22.87
N ASN A 654 -12.07 142.30 23.30
CA ASN A 654 -10.79 142.58 23.99
C ASN A 654 -9.82 143.40 23.13
N MET A 655 -9.88 143.24 21.80
CA MET A 655 -9.02 143.93 20.84
C MET A 655 -9.42 145.40 20.60
N GLU A 656 -10.64 145.78 20.95
CA GLU A 656 -11.09 147.18 21.01
C GLU A 656 -10.60 147.90 22.27
N PHE A 657 -10.36 147.18 23.37
CA PHE A 657 -9.88 147.76 24.64
C PHE A 657 -8.37 148.07 24.69
N PHE A 658 -7.57 147.66 23.70
CA PHE A 658 -6.14 147.98 23.66
C PHE A 658 -5.87 149.43 23.22
N THR A 659 -5.19 150.19 24.09
CA THR A 659 -4.75 151.58 23.82
C THR A 659 -3.40 151.62 23.10
N ASN A 660 -3.24 152.61 22.19
CA ASN A 660 -2.11 152.72 21.28
C ASN A 660 -0.75 152.76 22.01
N SER A 661 0.04 151.70 21.85
CA SER A 661 1.35 151.52 22.46
C SER A 661 2.05 150.36 21.75
N ALA A 662 3.36 150.46 21.49
CA ALA A 662 4.09 149.48 20.68
C ALA A 662 4.00 148.03 21.21
N ILE A 663 3.77 147.83 22.51
CA ILE A 663 3.52 146.50 23.10
C ILE A 663 2.08 146.04 22.82
N ALA A 664 1.11 146.95 22.92
CA ALA A 664 -0.30 146.69 22.65
C ALA A 664 -0.56 146.43 21.15
N ASP A 665 0.12 147.14 20.25
CA ASP A 665 0.01 146.92 18.80
C ASP A 665 0.54 145.53 18.40
N LYS A 666 1.63 145.06 19.03
CA LYS A 666 2.12 143.70 18.84
C LYS A 666 1.12 142.66 19.37
N LEU A 667 0.60 142.85 20.59
CA LEU A 667 -0.38 141.95 21.18
C LEU A 667 -1.69 141.93 20.36
N LYS A 668 -2.08 143.07 19.78
CA LYS A 668 -3.21 143.23 18.86
C LYS A 668 -2.98 142.46 17.56
N ALA A 669 -1.79 142.51 16.97
CA ALA A 669 -1.44 141.66 15.83
C ALA A 669 -1.51 140.16 16.16
N GLU A 670 -0.96 139.74 17.32
CA GLU A 670 -1.04 138.36 17.81
C GLU A 670 -2.50 137.91 18.08
N MET A 671 -3.41 138.82 18.44
CA MET A 671 -4.86 138.52 18.56
C MET A 671 -5.58 138.52 17.21
N GLN A 672 -5.23 139.40 16.25
CA GLN A 672 -5.76 139.35 14.89
C GLN A 672 -5.38 138.04 14.19
N GLU A 673 -4.17 137.53 14.41
CA GLU A 673 -3.73 136.24 13.88
C GLU A 673 -4.55 135.08 14.48
N LYS A 674 -4.81 135.11 15.80
CA LYS A 674 -5.69 134.13 16.48
C LYS A 674 -7.14 134.19 15.99
N VAL A 675 -7.70 135.39 15.81
CA VAL A 675 -9.04 135.57 15.24
C VAL A 675 -9.11 134.97 13.83
N LYS A 676 -8.18 135.32 12.93
CA LYS A 676 -8.13 134.74 11.57
C LYS A 676 -7.95 133.22 11.56
N ALA A 677 -7.17 132.67 12.49
CA ALA A 677 -7.00 131.23 12.64
C ALA A 677 -8.31 130.56 13.11
N ALA A 678 -9.01 131.15 14.08
CA ALA A 678 -10.29 130.65 14.58
C ALA A 678 -11.43 130.80 13.55
N GLU A 679 -11.46 131.89 12.77
CA GLU A 679 -12.38 132.06 11.63
C GLU A 679 -12.17 130.97 10.57
N LYS A 680 -10.90 130.59 10.32
CA LYS A 680 -10.55 129.48 9.41
C LYS A 680 -10.94 128.10 9.98
N GLU A 681 -10.78 127.85 11.29
CA GLU A 681 -11.29 126.61 11.92
C GLU A 681 -12.83 126.56 11.92
N LEU A 682 -13.49 127.70 12.19
CA LEU A 682 -14.94 127.85 12.15
C LEU A 682 -15.51 127.59 10.75
N ALA A 683 -14.86 128.09 9.69
CA ALA A 683 -15.25 127.79 8.31
C ALA A 683 -15.14 126.29 7.99
N ASN A 684 -14.05 125.64 8.41
CA ASN A 684 -13.86 124.19 8.28
C ASN A 684 -14.94 123.39 9.04
N LEU A 685 -15.23 123.76 10.28
CA LEU A 685 -16.29 123.11 11.08
C LEU A 685 -17.70 123.31 10.47
N LYS A 686 -17.96 124.46 9.82
CA LYS A 686 -19.22 124.68 9.09
C LYS A 686 -19.29 123.87 7.78
N SER A 687 -18.17 123.67 7.08
CA SER A 687 -18.07 122.67 5.99
C SER A 687 -18.34 121.24 6.53
N GLN A 688 -17.75 120.83 7.65
CA GLN A 688 -18.00 119.51 8.23
C GLN A 688 -19.49 119.29 8.55
N LEU A 689 -20.20 120.33 9.00
CA LEU A 689 -21.63 120.27 9.29
C LEU A 689 -22.52 120.21 8.02
N LYS A 690 -22.01 120.59 6.84
CA LYS A 690 -22.74 120.57 5.54
C LYS A 690 -22.94 119.14 5.00
N PHE A 691 -22.08 118.19 5.34
CA PHE A 691 -22.07 116.83 4.79
C PHE A 691 -22.57 115.73 5.72
N ILE A 692 -22.97 116.09 6.95
CA ILE A 692 -23.37 115.18 8.04
C ILE A 692 -24.84 114.74 7.90
#